data_AF-A0A9W9LUN0-F1
#
_entry.id   AF-A0A9W9LUN0-F1
#
_cell.length_a   1.000
_cell.length_b   1.000
_cell.length_c   1.000
_cell.angle_alpha   90.00
_cell.angle_beta   90.00
_cell.angle_gamma   90.00
#
_symmetry.space_group_name_H-M   'P 1'
#
loop_
_entity.id
_entity.type
_entity.pdbx_description
1 polymer ?
#
loop_
_entity_poly.entity_id
_entity_poly.type
_entity_poly.pdbx_seq_one_letter_code
_entity_poly.pdbx_strand_id
1 'polypeptide(L)'
;MVVLPLVSLAICALWVLCVSATASPDQEALFRSEKYAKGFDGPFPLQRYRSADVAGPILNYWYRSAACEDGLYTILAPRGDSVRHSGPMIVDQQGHLVWFKDYRTTYNANVHTYNGERYLTFWAGDDSVKGHGEGVYYMIDSHYKEAYKIRGANGKSADLHEFQITRDNTALFAVYDIVPADLREAGGLRDGWIYDGLFQEVDVETNKLLFQWRASEHFSFHEVERDREGDGDSKDNPWDFYHINSIDKDWRGNYLVSSRYMSSLAYIDGRTGDVIWKLGGKQNSFEDLNDGAATNFSWQHHARFQVQYDTNSTRAISLFDNSSRGQGAPENPSRGLLIELDEEHMTAAVIQEYWNPKPISSQSQGSMQLLENGNVVLGYGYNAAWMEFTADGEPLCEVHFGPDSQFSHGQALSYRVFKQAWVGLPLTNPAVALSGTEAAVSWNGATEVATWVLQGAFPAGEKAGKENGENGFVRRFASTEEVEFEFISAVPRTGFETIIPVPPEARYSKLRIVALDKMGSFLGATQLLGWEPEKMSSETAVFSGEEKETEDNGYSAGTHIASPLMFGMGFLTAAVLVFCAWLVCRFAYGSSFKSLCKRQQGYEKDGQVWQPVDSGEELDELDDLHDLEAGDRANESLLKRPGE
;
A
#
# COMPACT_ATOMS: atom_id res chain seq x y z
N MET A 1 -2.70 -32.68 -48.32
CA MET A 1 -2.67 -33.26 -46.96
C MET A 1 -1.25 -33.16 -46.45
N VAL A 2 -1.03 -32.96 -45.15
CA VAL A 2 0.25 -32.61 -44.48
C VAL A 2 0.53 -31.11 -44.40
N VAL A 3 -0.31 -30.34 -43.70
CA VAL A 3 0.10 -29.06 -43.05
C VAL A 3 -0.68 -28.84 -41.73
N LEU A 4 -1.86 -29.45 -41.56
CA LEU A 4 -2.69 -29.22 -40.35
C LEU A 4 -2.18 -29.76 -38.99
N PRO A 5 -1.26 -30.75 -38.85
CA PRO A 5 -0.89 -31.21 -37.51
C PRO A 5 0.21 -30.37 -36.83
N LEU A 6 0.90 -29.47 -37.56
CA LEU A 6 2.00 -28.68 -37.00
C LEU A 6 1.53 -27.42 -36.25
N VAL A 7 0.37 -26.87 -36.60
CA VAL A 7 -0.15 -25.63 -35.98
C VAL A 7 -0.84 -25.91 -34.64
N SER A 8 -1.50 -27.08 -34.46
CA SER A 8 -2.04 -27.47 -33.15
C SER A 8 -0.97 -27.83 -32.12
N LEU A 9 0.16 -28.39 -32.55
CA LEU A 9 1.29 -28.66 -31.65
C LEU A 9 2.02 -27.37 -31.22
N ALA A 10 2.11 -26.37 -32.10
CA ALA A 10 2.68 -25.07 -31.75
C ALA A 10 1.78 -24.27 -30.79
N ILE A 11 0.45 -24.35 -30.94
CA ILE A 11 -0.50 -23.65 -30.07
C ILE A 11 -0.60 -24.33 -28.69
N CYS A 12 -0.52 -25.67 -28.61
CA CYS A 12 -0.40 -26.35 -27.32
C CYS A 12 0.96 -26.09 -26.64
N ALA A 13 2.06 -26.00 -27.39
CA ALA A 13 3.36 -25.63 -26.82
C ALA A 13 3.38 -24.17 -26.31
N LEU A 14 2.69 -23.25 -26.98
CA LEU A 14 2.52 -21.86 -26.53
C LEU A 14 1.54 -21.71 -25.35
N TRP A 15 0.58 -22.62 -25.18
CA TRP A 15 -0.31 -22.66 -24.00
C TRP A 15 0.34 -23.35 -22.79
N VAL A 16 1.24 -24.31 -23.01
CA VAL A 16 2.07 -24.90 -21.94
C VAL A 16 3.19 -23.94 -21.49
N LEU A 17 3.56 -22.96 -22.33
CA LEU A 17 4.54 -21.92 -21.99
C LEU A 17 3.96 -20.71 -21.22
N CYS A 18 2.65 -20.68 -20.93
CA CYS A 18 2.01 -19.53 -20.26
C CYS A 18 1.41 -19.82 -18.88
N VAL A 19 1.63 -21.00 -18.28
CA VAL A 19 1.32 -21.23 -16.85
C VAL A 19 2.47 -22.02 -16.21
N SER A 20 3.62 -21.39 -16.20
CA SER A 20 4.68 -21.67 -15.24
C SER A 20 5.26 -20.31 -14.92
N ALA A 21 4.56 -19.54 -14.08
CA ALA A 21 5.25 -18.54 -13.30
C ALA A 21 6.24 -19.33 -12.45
N THR A 22 7.45 -19.55 -13.00
CA THR A 22 8.55 -20.15 -12.28
C THR A 22 8.89 -19.13 -11.21
N ALA A 23 8.31 -19.31 -10.02
CA ALA A 23 8.70 -18.54 -8.87
C ALA A 23 10.20 -18.80 -8.65
N SER A 24 10.97 -17.73 -8.81
CA SER A 24 12.41 -17.69 -8.67
C SER A 24 12.78 -17.51 -7.19
N PRO A 25 14.05 -17.73 -6.81
CA PRO A 25 14.57 -17.19 -5.56
C PRO A 25 14.24 -15.70 -5.42
N ASP A 26 14.34 -15.18 -4.19
CA ASP A 26 14.14 -13.76 -3.92
C ASP A 26 14.82 -12.88 -4.95
N GLN A 27 14.01 -12.04 -5.59
CA GLN A 27 14.50 -11.12 -6.61
C GLN A 27 15.18 -9.98 -5.89
N GLU A 28 16.46 -9.78 -6.20
CA GLU A 28 17.16 -8.59 -5.72
C GLU A 28 16.42 -7.35 -6.23
N ALA A 29 16.34 -6.34 -5.37
CA ALA A 29 15.81 -5.06 -5.76
C ALA A 29 16.59 -4.49 -6.95
N LEU A 30 15.84 -3.88 -7.87
CA LEU A 30 16.42 -3.28 -9.06
C LEU A 30 17.23 -2.04 -8.67
N PHE A 31 18.25 -1.73 -9.45
CA PHE A 31 19.06 -0.53 -9.26
C PHE A 31 19.07 0.30 -10.54
N ARG A 32 18.49 1.51 -10.47
CA ARG A 32 18.39 2.46 -11.59
C ARG A 32 17.81 1.84 -12.85
N SER A 33 16.79 0.98 -12.70
CA SER A 33 16.15 0.33 -13.83
C SER A 33 15.24 1.31 -14.58
N GLU A 34 15.73 1.80 -15.71
CA GLU A 34 14.96 2.62 -16.65
C GLU A 34 13.73 1.89 -17.20
N LYS A 35 13.80 0.56 -17.31
CA LYS A 35 12.68 -0.28 -17.73
C LYS A 35 11.57 -0.24 -16.68
N TYR A 36 11.94 -0.38 -15.42
CA TYR A 36 11.02 -0.26 -14.29
C TYR A 36 10.40 1.13 -14.25
N ALA A 37 11.23 2.18 -14.29
CA ALA A 37 10.80 3.58 -14.24
C ALA A 37 9.73 3.92 -15.30
N LYS A 38 9.87 3.36 -16.51
CA LYS A 38 8.93 3.55 -17.62
C LYS A 38 7.67 2.68 -17.54
N GLY A 39 7.54 1.81 -16.55
CA GLY A 39 6.35 0.98 -16.31
C GLY A 39 6.29 -0.31 -17.13
N PHE A 40 7.40 -0.77 -17.72
CA PHE A 40 7.40 -2.02 -18.51
C PHE A 40 7.13 -3.27 -17.66
N ASP A 41 7.38 -3.22 -16.36
CA ASP A 41 7.10 -4.30 -15.41
C ASP A 41 5.71 -4.17 -14.75
N GLY A 42 4.92 -3.19 -15.21
CA GLY A 42 3.61 -2.85 -14.68
C GLY A 42 3.64 -1.68 -13.68
N PRO A 43 2.46 -1.17 -13.31
CA PRO A 43 2.28 -0.04 -12.38
C PRO A 43 2.54 -0.38 -10.90
N PHE A 44 2.47 -1.65 -10.52
CA PHE A 44 2.85 -2.13 -9.18
C PHE A 44 3.51 -3.51 -9.30
N PRO A 45 4.82 -3.56 -9.63
CA PRO A 45 5.52 -4.82 -9.86
C PRO A 45 5.63 -5.64 -8.57
N LEU A 46 5.27 -6.92 -8.65
CA LEU A 46 5.19 -7.83 -7.51
C LEU A 46 6.00 -9.11 -7.76
N GLN A 47 6.71 -9.57 -6.73
CA GLN A 47 7.29 -10.90 -6.65
C GLN A 47 6.30 -11.86 -5.97
N ARG A 48 6.15 -13.06 -6.53
CA ARG A 48 5.43 -14.18 -5.91
C ARG A 48 6.42 -15.23 -5.40
N TYR A 49 6.02 -15.96 -4.38
CA TYR A 49 6.85 -16.96 -3.70
C TYR A 49 6.34 -18.39 -3.96
N ARG A 50 7.22 -19.39 -3.91
CA ARG A 50 6.83 -20.81 -4.06
C ARG A 50 6.16 -21.36 -2.81
N SER A 51 6.69 -20.98 -1.66
CA SER A 51 6.37 -21.53 -0.35
C SER A 51 5.14 -20.90 0.30
N ALA A 52 4.74 -19.69 -0.12
CA ALA A 52 3.63 -18.95 0.49
C ALA A 52 2.79 -18.20 -0.54
N ASP A 53 1.48 -18.14 -0.30
CA ASP A 53 0.52 -17.38 -1.11
C ASP A 53 0.45 -15.91 -0.68
N VAL A 54 1.59 -15.23 -0.78
CA VAL A 54 1.73 -13.78 -0.58
C VAL A 54 2.58 -13.21 -1.70
N ALA A 55 2.57 -11.87 -1.85
CA ALA A 55 3.41 -11.18 -2.81
C ALA A 55 4.05 -9.95 -2.16
N GLY A 56 5.33 -9.72 -2.51
CA GLY A 56 6.09 -8.54 -2.10
C GLY A 56 6.33 -7.60 -3.28
N PRO A 57 6.50 -6.30 -3.05
CA PRO A 57 6.83 -5.34 -4.11
C PRO A 57 8.25 -5.59 -4.62
N ILE A 58 8.43 -5.51 -5.93
CA ILE A 58 9.76 -5.42 -6.52
C ILE A 58 10.15 -3.94 -6.48
N LEU A 59 11.17 -3.62 -5.69
CA LEU A 59 11.62 -2.24 -5.52
C LEU A 59 12.66 -1.84 -6.56
N ASN A 60 12.74 -0.54 -6.86
CA ASN A 60 13.79 0.06 -7.68
C ASN A 60 14.50 1.17 -6.89
N TYR A 61 15.79 0.99 -6.66
CA TYR A 61 16.65 1.92 -5.94
C TYR A 61 17.35 2.86 -6.92
N TRP A 62 17.22 4.18 -6.72
CA TRP A 62 17.96 5.19 -7.49
C TRP A 62 19.24 5.63 -6.78
N TYR A 63 19.16 5.72 -5.46
CA TYR A 63 20.30 5.91 -4.56
C TYR A 63 20.32 4.76 -3.55
N ARG A 64 21.52 4.31 -3.21
CA ARG A 64 21.74 3.25 -2.21
C ARG A 64 23.03 3.55 -1.47
N SER A 65 22.93 3.68 -0.16
CA SER A 65 24.03 3.94 0.75
C SER A 65 23.99 2.96 1.91
N ALA A 66 25.15 2.49 2.35
CA ALA A 66 25.26 1.69 3.58
C ALA A 66 24.80 2.46 4.82
N ALA A 67 24.73 3.80 4.76
CA ALA A 67 24.20 4.62 5.84
C ALA A 67 22.69 4.40 6.10
N CYS A 68 21.95 3.81 5.14
CA CYS A 68 20.55 3.43 5.32
C CYS A 68 20.40 2.04 5.96
N GLU A 69 21.50 1.28 6.09
CA GLU A 69 21.50 -0.08 6.64
C GLU A 69 21.55 -0.06 8.18
N ASP A 70 20.51 0.51 8.79
CA ASP A 70 20.40 0.78 10.24
C ASP A 70 19.76 -0.34 11.08
N GLY A 71 19.52 -1.52 10.49
CA GLY A 71 18.74 -2.61 11.10
C GLY A 71 17.23 -2.39 11.25
N LEU A 72 16.66 -1.26 10.83
CA LEU A 72 15.21 -1.01 10.85
C LEU A 72 14.52 -1.56 9.60
N TYR A 73 13.22 -1.85 9.73
CA TYR A 73 12.34 -2.25 8.64
C TYR A 73 11.55 -1.07 8.09
N THR A 74 11.23 -1.10 6.80
CA THR A 74 10.32 -0.13 6.19
C THR A 74 8.89 -0.62 6.31
N ILE A 75 8.01 0.20 6.88
CA ILE A 75 6.60 -0.04 7.10
C ILE A 75 5.80 0.84 6.14
N LEU A 76 4.87 0.23 5.41
CA LEU A 76 4.03 0.89 4.40
C LEU A 76 2.69 0.17 4.25
N ALA A 77 1.73 0.82 3.60
CA ALA A 77 0.41 0.26 3.27
C ALA A 77 0.12 0.53 1.79
N PRO A 78 0.64 -0.29 0.86
CA PRO A 78 0.44 -0.07 -0.57
C PRO A 78 -1.04 -0.11 -0.95
N ARG A 79 -1.47 0.86 -1.76
CA ARG A 79 -2.83 1.01 -2.31
C ARG A 79 -2.78 1.74 -3.65
N GLY A 80 -3.94 1.92 -4.28
CA GLY A 80 -4.10 2.56 -5.58
C GLY A 80 -4.71 1.61 -6.61
N ASP A 81 -5.06 2.14 -7.79
CA ASP A 81 -5.86 1.43 -8.81
C ASP A 81 -5.25 0.11 -9.26
N SER A 82 -3.92 0.01 -9.21
CA SER A 82 -3.17 -1.16 -9.64
C SER A 82 -2.81 -2.11 -8.51
N VAL A 83 -3.10 -1.76 -7.25
CA VAL A 83 -2.82 -2.60 -6.08
C VAL A 83 -4.05 -3.47 -5.79
N ARG A 84 -3.96 -4.75 -6.16
CA ARG A 84 -5.09 -5.71 -6.02
C ARG A 84 -5.30 -6.22 -4.60
N HIS A 85 -4.21 -6.37 -3.87
CA HIS A 85 -4.20 -6.83 -2.48
C HIS A 85 -3.52 -5.76 -1.65
N SER A 86 -4.32 -5.05 -0.89
CA SER A 86 -3.87 -3.93 -0.07
C SER A 86 -3.89 -4.32 1.40
N GLY A 87 -2.91 -3.81 2.13
CA GLY A 87 -2.69 -4.19 3.51
C GLY A 87 -1.39 -3.63 4.06
N PRO A 88 -1.23 -3.64 5.40
CA PRO A 88 0.03 -3.28 6.03
C PRO A 88 1.13 -4.25 5.60
N MET A 89 2.31 -3.70 5.34
CA MET A 89 3.45 -4.40 4.80
C MET A 89 4.73 -3.98 5.52
N ILE A 90 5.61 -4.94 5.70
CA ILE A 90 6.96 -4.75 6.23
C ILE A 90 7.93 -5.26 5.16
N VAL A 91 8.91 -4.44 4.79
CA VAL A 91 10.03 -4.83 3.93
C VAL A 91 11.36 -4.59 4.62
N ASP A 92 12.34 -5.43 4.32
CA ASP A 92 13.71 -5.26 4.81
C ASP A 92 14.48 -4.20 4.01
N GLN A 93 15.72 -3.97 4.41
CA GLN A 93 16.61 -2.95 3.85
C GLN A 93 17.14 -3.29 2.46
N GLN A 94 16.99 -4.55 2.06
CA GLN A 94 17.33 -5.05 0.74
C GLN A 94 16.10 -5.03 -0.19
N GLY A 95 14.91 -4.74 0.35
CA GLY A 95 13.65 -4.68 -0.36
C GLY A 95 12.86 -5.98 -0.41
N HIS A 96 13.26 -7.00 0.36
CA HIS A 96 12.49 -8.23 0.43
C HIS A 96 11.28 -8.05 1.36
N LEU A 97 10.22 -8.80 1.08
CA LEU A 97 9.09 -8.91 1.98
C LEU A 97 9.54 -9.47 3.32
N VAL A 98 9.01 -8.91 4.41
CA VAL A 98 9.14 -9.49 5.75
C VAL A 98 7.79 -9.97 6.22
N TRP A 99 6.77 -9.12 6.06
CA TRP A 99 5.40 -9.45 6.43
C TRP A 99 4.40 -8.73 5.53
N PHE A 100 3.33 -9.43 5.15
CA PHE A 100 2.16 -8.84 4.52
C PHE A 100 0.91 -9.58 4.98
N LYS A 101 -0.19 -8.83 5.12
CA LYS A 101 -1.52 -9.39 5.28
C LYS A 101 -2.55 -8.51 4.58
N ASP A 102 -3.37 -9.13 3.74
CA ASP A 102 -4.48 -8.46 3.07
C ASP A 102 -5.54 -8.04 4.10
N TYR A 103 -5.85 -6.74 4.11
CA TYR A 103 -6.89 -6.11 4.92
C TYR A 103 -7.85 -5.28 4.06
N ARG A 104 -7.86 -5.52 2.74
CA ARG A 104 -8.55 -4.70 1.73
C ARG A 104 -8.03 -3.26 1.76
N THR A 105 -8.67 -2.34 2.44
CA THR A 105 -8.29 -0.93 2.43
C THR A 105 -7.58 -0.58 3.73
N THR A 106 -6.31 -0.16 3.63
CA THR A 106 -5.52 0.21 4.81
C THR A 106 -4.71 1.47 4.63
N TYR A 107 -4.54 2.21 5.72
CA TYR A 107 -3.81 3.47 5.79
C TYR A 107 -2.93 3.53 7.04
N ASN A 108 -1.95 4.42 7.06
CA ASN A 108 -1.13 4.73 8.23
C ASN A 108 -0.53 3.50 8.94
N ALA A 109 0.01 2.55 8.18
CA ALA A 109 0.78 1.46 8.74
C ALA A 109 2.07 1.97 9.41
N ASN A 110 2.24 1.70 10.69
CA ASN A 110 3.40 2.13 11.49
C ASN A 110 3.57 1.20 12.70
N VAL A 111 4.61 1.42 13.52
CA VAL A 111 4.78 0.77 14.82
C VAL A 111 4.66 1.82 15.91
N HIS A 112 3.82 1.56 16.92
CA HIS A 112 3.69 2.40 18.10
C HIS A 112 3.99 1.62 19.37
N THR A 113 4.47 2.32 20.40
CA THR A 113 4.69 1.73 21.73
C THR A 113 3.52 2.06 22.64
N TYR A 114 2.96 1.06 23.30
CA TYR A 114 1.89 1.19 24.29
C TYR A 114 2.25 0.34 25.52
N ASN A 115 2.26 0.95 26.70
CA ASN A 115 2.64 0.29 27.96
C ASN A 115 3.99 -0.47 27.90
N GLY A 116 4.95 0.05 27.12
CA GLY A 116 6.30 -0.52 26.97
C GLY A 116 6.41 -1.63 25.93
N GLU A 117 5.31 -2.02 25.28
CA GLU A 117 5.28 -3.02 24.22
C GLU A 117 5.05 -2.37 22.86
N ARG A 118 5.62 -2.96 21.80
CA ARG A 118 5.47 -2.48 20.42
C ARG A 118 4.33 -3.19 19.72
N TYR A 119 3.51 -2.42 19.03
CA TYR A 119 2.40 -2.91 18.23
C TYR A 119 2.52 -2.38 16.80
N LEU A 120 2.28 -3.25 15.81
CA LEU A 120 2.07 -2.81 14.44
C LEU A 120 0.66 -2.26 14.36
N THR A 121 0.54 -1.02 13.91
CA THR A 121 -0.71 -0.28 13.89
C THR A 121 -1.06 0.14 12.48
N PHE A 122 -2.33 0.07 12.11
CA PHE A 122 -2.82 0.53 10.82
C PHE A 122 -4.32 0.77 10.89
N TRP A 123 -4.81 1.70 10.07
CA TRP A 123 -6.23 1.89 9.85
C TRP A 123 -6.74 0.84 8.86
N ALA A 124 -7.97 0.36 9.05
CA ALA A 124 -8.73 -0.33 8.00
C ALA A 124 -10.21 0.02 8.07
N GLY A 125 -10.85 0.18 6.91
CA GLY A 125 -12.23 0.65 6.81
C GLY A 125 -12.65 0.98 5.38
N ASP A 126 -13.67 1.82 5.25
CA ASP A 126 -14.18 2.34 3.99
C ASP A 126 -13.57 3.72 3.71
N ASP A 127 -12.81 3.85 2.62
CA ASP A 127 -12.18 5.09 2.16
C ASP A 127 -12.93 5.75 0.99
N SER A 128 -14.13 5.25 0.65
CA SER A 128 -14.97 5.83 -0.40
C SER A 128 -15.70 7.10 0.06
N VAL A 129 -15.56 7.47 1.33
CA VAL A 129 -16.22 8.62 1.94
C VAL A 129 -15.41 9.87 1.62
N LYS A 130 -15.72 10.52 0.48
CA LYS A 130 -15.06 11.73 -0.08
C LYS A 130 -14.04 12.41 0.86
N GLY A 131 -12.76 12.09 0.66
CA GLY A 131 -11.64 12.76 1.32
C GLY A 131 -11.37 12.36 2.78
N HIS A 132 -12.04 11.34 3.33
CA HIS A 132 -11.80 10.80 4.67
C HIS A 132 -12.17 9.30 4.76
N GLY A 133 -11.93 8.69 5.92
CA GLY A 133 -12.20 7.28 6.16
C GLY A 133 -13.29 7.03 7.19
N GLU A 134 -14.09 6.00 6.98
CA GLU A 134 -14.92 5.38 8.02
C GLU A 134 -14.35 4.02 8.42
N GLY A 135 -13.57 3.98 9.50
CA GLY A 135 -12.91 2.75 9.90
C GLY A 135 -12.48 2.69 11.37
N VAL A 136 -11.48 1.84 11.59
CA VAL A 136 -10.90 1.58 12.90
C VAL A 136 -9.39 1.41 12.77
N TYR A 137 -8.67 1.70 13.85
CA TYR A 137 -7.25 1.36 13.95
C TYR A 137 -7.08 0.01 14.64
N TYR A 138 -6.30 -0.86 14.02
CA TYR A 138 -5.85 -2.12 14.61
C TYR A 138 -4.51 -1.90 15.27
N MET A 139 -4.30 -2.50 16.44
CA MET A 139 -2.99 -2.68 17.06
C MET A 139 -2.75 -4.18 17.17
N ILE A 140 -1.80 -4.70 16.38
CA ILE A 140 -1.44 -6.11 16.40
C ILE A 140 -0.08 -6.32 17.07
N ASP A 141 0.02 -7.38 17.86
CA ASP A 141 1.21 -7.71 18.65
C ASP A 141 2.31 -8.36 17.79
N SER A 142 3.43 -8.73 18.43
CA SER A 142 4.55 -9.44 17.79
C SER A 142 4.16 -10.80 17.21
N HIS A 143 3.04 -11.40 17.66
CA HIS A 143 2.51 -12.65 17.12
C HIS A 143 1.51 -12.43 15.98
N TYR A 144 1.35 -11.18 15.53
CA TYR A 144 0.39 -10.75 14.52
C TYR A 144 -1.07 -11.03 14.91
N LYS A 145 -1.37 -11.03 16.22
CA LYS A 145 -2.72 -11.11 16.77
C LYS A 145 -3.23 -9.73 17.10
N GLU A 146 -4.52 -9.50 16.86
CA GLU A 146 -5.19 -8.27 17.29
C GLU A 146 -5.16 -8.19 18.81
N ALA A 147 -4.45 -7.20 19.35
CA ALA A 147 -4.40 -6.90 20.78
C ALA A 147 -5.44 -5.83 21.13
N TYR A 148 -5.52 -4.78 20.32
CA TYR A 148 -6.49 -3.70 20.49
C TYR A 148 -7.12 -3.30 19.15
N LYS A 149 -8.34 -2.77 19.25
CA LYS A 149 -9.09 -2.17 18.15
C LYS A 149 -9.65 -0.84 18.60
N ILE A 150 -9.14 0.24 18.03
CA ILE A 150 -9.46 1.61 18.41
C ILE A 150 -10.57 2.14 17.51
N ARG A 151 -11.57 2.75 18.15
CA ARG A 151 -12.80 3.25 17.51
C ARG A 151 -13.08 4.66 17.97
N GLY A 152 -13.75 5.43 17.11
CA GLY A 152 -14.30 6.72 17.51
C GLY A 152 -15.36 6.56 18.60
N ALA A 153 -15.35 7.51 19.54
CA ALA A 153 -16.37 7.62 20.58
C ALA A 153 -17.62 8.36 20.05
N ASN A 154 -18.71 8.31 20.83
CA ASN A 154 -19.98 8.98 20.51
C ASN A 154 -20.60 8.55 19.17
N GLY A 155 -20.41 7.29 18.77
CA GLY A 155 -20.97 6.73 17.55
C GLY A 155 -20.28 7.20 16.26
N LYS A 156 -19.06 7.75 16.36
CA LYS A 156 -18.26 8.19 15.22
C LYS A 156 -17.24 7.12 14.80
N SER A 157 -16.87 7.12 13.53
CA SER A 157 -15.80 6.27 13.01
C SER A 157 -14.44 6.96 13.19
N ALA A 158 -13.37 6.17 13.30
CA ALA A 158 -12.02 6.73 13.26
C ALA A 158 -11.66 7.03 11.80
N ASP A 159 -11.20 8.24 11.53
CA ASP A 159 -10.73 8.64 10.21
C ASP A 159 -9.37 8.02 9.89
N LEU A 160 -9.03 7.95 8.61
CA LEU A 160 -7.83 7.31 8.10
C LEU A 160 -6.55 8.12 8.26
N HIS A 161 -6.60 9.44 8.52
CA HIS A 161 -5.46 10.35 8.32
C HIS A 161 -4.42 10.32 9.44
N GLU A 162 -4.81 10.04 10.68
CA GLU A 162 -3.91 10.14 11.83
C GLU A 162 -4.19 9.10 12.91
N PHE A 163 -3.11 8.51 13.40
CA PHE A 163 -3.11 7.72 14.62
C PHE A 163 -1.78 7.85 15.36
N GLN A 164 -1.86 8.17 16.63
CA GLN A 164 -0.72 8.22 17.55
C GLN A 164 -1.09 7.56 18.88
N ILE A 165 -0.10 6.93 19.51
CA ILE A 165 -0.15 6.62 20.93
C ILE A 165 0.57 7.75 21.67
N THR A 166 -0.14 8.45 22.55
CA THR A 166 0.43 9.57 23.30
C THR A 166 1.38 9.09 24.40
N ARG A 167 2.14 10.02 24.99
CA ARG A 167 2.99 9.75 26.16
C ARG A 167 2.19 9.27 27.39
N ASP A 168 0.89 9.55 27.43
CA ASP A 168 -0.01 9.13 28.50
C ASP A 168 -0.59 7.71 28.24
N ASN A 169 -0.11 7.01 27.20
CA ASN A 169 -0.64 5.72 26.74
C ASN A 169 -2.13 5.80 26.36
N THR A 170 -2.52 6.85 25.65
CA THR A 170 -3.86 7.02 25.07
C THR A 170 -3.77 7.02 23.54
N ALA A 171 -4.87 6.74 22.86
CA ALA A 171 -4.93 6.78 21.40
C ALA A 171 -5.50 8.11 20.91
N LEU A 172 -4.83 8.73 19.95
CA LEU A 172 -5.18 10.01 19.33
C LEU A 172 -5.39 9.82 17.84
N PHE A 173 -6.53 10.25 17.30
CA PHE A 173 -6.86 10.11 15.89
C PHE A 173 -7.86 11.16 15.41
N ALA A 174 -7.90 11.38 14.09
CA ALA A 174 -8.86 12.28 13.46
C ALA A 174 -10.25 11.64 13.34
N VAL A 175 -11.29 12.47 13.25
CA VAL A 175 -12.69 12.07 13.10
C VAL A 175 -13.40 13.13 12.25
N TYR A 176 -14.40 12.73 11.46
CA TYR A 176 -15.27 13.67 10.76
C TYR A 176 -16.71 13.63 11.28
N ASP A 177 -17.42 14.75 11.11
CA ASP A 177 -18.84 14.85 11.42
C ASP A 177 -19.56 15.76 10.41
N ILE A 178 -20.71 15.32 9.90
CA ILE A 178 -21.52 16.13 8.99
C ILE A 178 -22.46 17.00 9.80
N VAL A 179 -22.28 18.33 9.73
CA VAL A 179 -23.09 19.29 10.49
C VAL A 179 -23.58 20.45 9.61
N PRO A 180 -24.75 21.04 9.91
CA PRO A 180 -25.19 22.26 9.24
C PRO A 180 -24.31 23.45 9.62
N ALA A 181 -24.06 24.36 8.68
CA ALA A 181 -23.27 25.56 8.88
C ALA A 181 -23.76 26.74 8.02
N ASP A 182 -23.50 27.97 8.48
CA ASP A 182 -23.76 29.18 7.71
C ASP A 182 -22.57 29.49 6.79
N LEU A 183 -22.69 29.10 5.52
CA LEU A 183 -21.60 29.20 4.55
C LEU A 183 -21.56 30.55 3.83
N ARG A 184 -22.38 31.54 4.22
CA ARG A 184 -22.39 32.85 3.56
C ARG A 184 -21.03 33.54 3.57
N GLU A 185 -20.23 33.29 4.61
CA GLU A 185 -18.84 33.75 4.73
C GLU A 185 -17.94 33.24 3.60
N ALA A 186 -18.20 32.02 3.13
CA ALA A 186 -17.49 31.36 2.03
C ALA A 186 -18.26 31.44 0.69
N GLY A 187 -19.21 32.37 0.56
CA GLY A 187 -20.02 32.54 -0.65
C GLY A 187 -21.05 31.43 -0.91
N GLY A 188 -21.36 30.61 0.10
CA GLY A 188 -22.33 29.53 0.03
C GLY A 188 -23.72 29.87 0.59
N LEU A 189 -24.51 28.82 0.83
CA LEU A 189 -25.86 28.92 1.41
C LEU A 189 -25.82 29.26 2.90
N ARG A 190 -26.87 29.96 3.39
CA ARG A 190 -27.07 30.21 4.83
C ARG A 190 -27.29 28.92 5.62
N ASP A 191 -27.97 27.96 5.02
CA ASP A 191 -28.30 26.67 5.63
C ASP A 191 -27.54 25.55 4.88
N GLY A 192 -26.21 25.69 4.81
CA GLY A 192 -25.31 24.75 4.14
C GLY A 192 -24.84 23.62 5.07
N TRP A 193 -23.93 22.80 4.58
CA TRP A 193 -23.40 21.62 5.28
C TRP A 193 -21.88 21.53 5.16
N ILE A 194 -21.22 21.09 6.23
CA ILE A 194 -19.77 20.86 6.26
C ILE A 194 -19.43 19.44 6.71
N TYR A 195 -18.32 18.93 6.19
CA TYR A 195 -17.53 17.90 6.85
C TYR A 195 -16.66 18.62 7.88
N ASP A 196 -17.06 18.58 9.14
CA ASP A 196 -16.29 19.19 10.19
C ASP A 196 -15.15 18.28 10.62
N GLY A 197 -13.96 18.86 10.73
CA GLY A 197 -12.76 18.16 11.18
C GLY A 197 -12.70 18.12 12.70
N LEU A 198 -12.65 16.92 13.27
CA LEU A 198 -12.50 16.67 14.69
C LEU A 198 -11.25 15.82 14.95
N PHE A 199 -10.80 15.83 16.20
CA PHE A 199 -9.97 14.75 16.70
C PHE A 199 -10.43 14.28 18.07
N GLN A 200 -10.10 13.03 18.38
CA GLN A 200 -10.42 12.42 19.67
C GLN A 200 -9.16 11.82 20.29
N GLU A 201 -9.02 12.02 21.60
CA GLU A 201 -8.14 11.22 22.44
C GLU A 201 -9.01 10.25 23.25
N VAL A 202 -8.70 8.96 23.17
CA VAL A 202 -9.44 7.89 23.86
C VAL A 202 -8.50 6.99 24.65
N ASP A 203 -9.05 6.35 25.67
CA ASP A 203 -8.40 5.24 26.35
C ASP A 203 -8.30 4.02 25.41
N VAL A 204 -7.10 3.44 25.30
CA VAL A 204 -6.78 2.35 24.35
C VAL A 204 -7.59 1.08 24.63
N GLU A 205 -7.78 0.72 25.90
CA GLU A 205 -8.45 -0.53 26.28
C GLU A 205 -9.97 -0.42 26.15
N THR A 206 -10.53 0.73 26.55
CA THR A 206 -11.98 0.91 26.70
C THR A 206 -12.63 1.71 25.58
N ASN A 207 -11.85 2.37 24.72
CA ASN A 207 -12.32 3.37 23.75
C ASN A 207 -13.10 4.52 24.41
N LYS A 208 -12.91 4.76 25.71
CA LYS A 208 -13.57 5.85 26.42
C LYS A 208 -12.97 7.18 25.97
N LEU A 209 -13.85 8.11 25.58
CA LEU A 209 -13.45 9.47 25.24
C LEU A 209 -12.81 10.18 26.44
N LEU A 210 -11.63 10.75 26.20
CA LEU A 210 -10.88 11.58 27.15
C LEU A 210 -10.91 13.05 26.74
N PHE A 211 -10.74 13.32 25.44
CA PHE A 211 -10.79 14.67 24.88
C PHE A 211 -11.36 14.64 23.46
N GLN A 212 -12.11 15.67 23.08
CA GLN A 212 -12.56 15.90 21.71
C GLN A 212 -12.49 17.39 21.41
N TRP A 213 -12.03 17.70 20.20
CA TRP A 213 -11.98 19.06 19.69
C TRP A 213 -12.60 19.13 18.29
N ARG A 214 -13.14 20.29 17.92
CA ARG A 214 -13.89 20.52 16.68
C ARG A 214 -13.44 21.80 15.99
N ALA A 215 -13.08 21.72 14.72
CA ALA A 215 -12.55 22.86 13.99
C ALA A 215 -13.52 24.03 13.85
N SER A 216 -14.79 23.77 13.54
CA SER A 216 -15.79 24.84 13.33
C SER A 216 -16.09 25.71 14.55
N GLU A 217 -15.71 25.28 15.76
CA GLU A 217 -15.84 26.09 16.98
C GLU A 217 -14.73 27.14 17.13
N HIS A 218 -13.65 27.01 16.35
CA HIS A 218 -12.43 27.81 16.54
C HIS A 218 -11.89 28.47 15.26
N PHE A 219 -12.35 28.06 14.07
CA PHE A 219 -11.85 28.56 12.78
C PHE A 219 -12.96 29.18 11.94
N SER A 220 -12.63 30.30 11.31
CA SER A 220 -13.53 31.01 10.40
C SER A 220 -13.36 30.49 8.96
N PHE A 221 -14.45 30.50 8.17
CA PHE A 221 -14.40 30.00 6.80
C PHE A 221 -13.62 30.92 5.84
N HIS A 222 -13.37 32.18 6.21
CA HIS A 222 -12.48 33.08 5.45
C HIS A 222 -11.02 32.63 5.45
N GLU A 223 -10.61 31.81 6.41
CA GLU A 223 -9.23 31.32 6.52
C GLU A 223 -8.88 30.29 5.44
N VAL A 224 -9.87 29.64 4.83
CA VAL A 224 -9.67 28.53 3.88
C VAL A 224 -8.95 29.01 2.62
N GLU A 225 -7.89 28.32 2.22
CA GLU A 225 -7.12 28.62 1.01
C GLU A 225 -7.77 28.02 -0.26
N ARG A 226 -8.53 26.95 -0.10
CA ARG A 226 -9.33 26.32 -1.16
C ARG A 226 -10.71 26.96 -1.26
N ASP A 227 -11.15 27.24 -2.48
CA ASP A 227 -12.56 27.57 -2.71
C ASP A 227 -13.48 26.38 -2.43
N ARG A 228 -14.77 26.66 -2.24
CA ARG A 228 -15.79 25.64 -1.95
C ARG A 228 -16.04 24.66 -3.10
N GLU A 229 -15.69 25.06 -4.32
CA GLU A 229 -15.82 24.25 -5.55
C GLU A 229 -17.22 23.63 -5.77
N GLY A 230 -18.28 24.24 -5.19
CA GLY A 230 -19.66 23.78 -5.31
C GLY A 230 -20.16 22.88 -4.18
N ASP A 231 -19.32 22.51 -3.22
CA ASP A 231 -19.67 21.62 -2.11
C ASP A 231 -20.40 22.34 -0.97
N GLY A 232 -21.18 21.64 -0.16
CA GLY A 232 -21.84 22.18 1.02
C GLY A 232 -23.29 22.64 0.81
N ASP A 233 -23.87 22.39 -0.36
CA ASP A 233 -25.28 22.71 -0.66
C ASP A 233 -26.27 21.66 -0.13
N SER A 234 -25.79 20.47 0.24
CA SER A 234 -26.62 19.39 0.80
C SER A 234 -25.84 18.55 1.81
N LYS A 235 -26.56 17.78 2.62
CA LYS A 235 -25.97 16.85 3.59
C LYS A 235 -25.12 15.75 2.92
N ASP A 236 -25.52 15.32 1.73
CA ASP A 236 -24.85 14.26 0.96
C ASP A 236 -23.63 14.78 0.17
N ASN A 237 -23.54 16.10 0.02
CA ASN A 237 -22.37 16.77 -0.54
C ASN A 237 -21.91 17.92 0.37
N PRO A 238 -21.45 17.63 1.60
CA PRO A 238 -21.04 18.68 2.51
C PRO A 238 -19.62 19.17 2.18
N TRP A 239 -19.30 20.41 2.53
CA TRP A 239 -18.00 21.01 2.24
C TRP A 239 -16.96 20.67 3.30
N ASP A 240 -15.85 20.08 2.90
CA ASP A 240 -14.68 19.94 3.77
C ASP A 240 -13.85 21.23 3.72
N PHE A 241 -13.89 21.99 4.81
CA PHE A 241 -13.26 23.31 4.90
C PHE A 241 -11.91 23.27 5.64
N TYR A 242 -11.69 22.27 6.51
CA TYR A 242 -10.53 22.24 7.42
C TYR A 242 -9.55 21.11 7.11
N HIS A 243 -10.03 19.90 6.79
CA HIS A 243 -9.22 18.76 6.39
C HIS A 243 -8.02 18.45 7.32
N ILE A 244 -8.29 17.84 8.49
CA ILE A 244 -7.24 17.41 9.42
C ILE A 244 -6.47 16.25 8.80
N ASN A 245 -5.14 16.37 8.75
CA ASN A 245 -4.30 15.30 8.23
C ASN A 245 -3.17 14.85 9.15
N SER A 246 -2.92 15.58 10.24
CA SER A 246 -2.02 15.13 11.28
C SER A 246 -2.26 15.83 12.60
N ILE A 247 -2.01 15.10 13.68
CA ILE A 247 -2.17 15.55 15.07
C ILE A 247 -0.99 14.99 15.88
N ASP A 248 -0.41 15.83 16.72
CA ASP A 248 0.60 15.43 17.71
C ASP A 248 0.29 16.06 19.08
N LYS A 249 0.76 15.45 20.17
CA LYS A 249 0.51 15.92 21.55
C LYS A 249 1.83 16.14 22.28
N ASP A 250 2.01 17.33 22.83
CA ASP A 250 3.22 17.67 23.56
C ASP A 250 3.18 17.24 25.04
N TRP A 251 4.28 17.47 25.76
CA TRP A 251 4.38 17.11 27.18
C TRP A 251 3.57 18.03 28.12
N ARG A 252 3.10 19.19 27.61
CA ARG A 252 2.20 20.10 28.34
C ARG A 252 0.75 19.63 28.24
N GLY A 253 0.48 18.67 27.36
CA GLY A 253 -0.84 18.12 27.08
C GLY A 253 -1.57 18.87 25.97
N ASN A 254 -0.89 19.73 25.23
CA ASN A 254 -1.45 20.53 24.14
C ASN A 254 -1.26 19.80 22.80
N TYR A 255 -2.08 20.17 21.82
CA TYR A 255 -2.12 19.49 20.53
C TYR A 255 -1.59 20.38 19.40
N LEU A 256 -0.79 19.82 18.51
CA LEU A 256 -0.43 20.40 17.22
C LEU A 256 -1.29 19.74 16.16
N VAL A 257 -2.11 20.52 15.46
CA VAL A 257 -3.03 20.03 14.43
C VAL A 257 -2.65 20.66 13.08
N SER A 258 -2.50 19.82 12.06
CA SER A 258 -2.28 20.26 10.69
C SER A 258 -3.59 20.27 9.93
N SER A 259 -3.88 21.43 9.31
CA SER A 259 -4.98 21.60 8.37
C SER A 259 -4.43 21.75 6.96
N ARG A 260 -4.83 20.83 6.08
CA ARG A 260 -4.42 20.86 4.66
C ARG A 260 -5.02 22.07 3.95
N TYR A 261 -6.32 22.33 4.17
CA TYR A 261 -7.08 23.35 3.43
C TYR A 261 -6.89 24.78 3.95
N MET A 262 -6.34 24.93 5.14
CA MET A 262 -5.89 26.23 5.66
C MET A 262 -4.40 26.49 5.38
N SER A 263 -3.67 25.50 4.85
CA SER A 263 -2.19 25.53 4.72
C SER A 263 -1.50 26.03 6.00
N SER A 264 -1.98 25.56 7.16
CA SER A 264 -1.49 26.02 8.46
C SER A 264 -1.49 24.92 9.51
N LEU A 265 -0.65 25.13 10.52
CA LEU A 265 -0.64 24.37 11.76
C LEU A 265 -1.27 25.19 12.88
N ALA A 266 -2.00 24.54 13.76
CA ALA A 266 -2.60 25.16 14.94
C ALA A 266 -2.13 24.47 16.21
N TYR A 267 -1.73 25.25 17.21
CA TYR A 267 -1.41 24.75 18.53
C TYR A 267 -2.57 25.04 19.48
N ILE A 268 -3.12 23.98 20.08
CA ILE A 268 -4.39 23.98 20.78
C ILE A 268 -4.16 23.61 22.25
N ASP A 269 -4.71 24.42 23.15
CA ASP A 269 -4.70 24.13 24.58
C ASP A 269 -5.50 22.86 24.87
N GLY A 270 -4.85 21.84 25.45
CA GLY A 270 -5.50 20.54 25.68
C GLY A 270 -6.48 20.50 26.85
N ARG A 271 -6.72 21.63 27.52
CA ARG A 271 -7.71 21.74 28.61
C ARG A 271 -8.91 22.55 28.19
N THR A 272 -8.70 23.66 27.47
CA THR A 272 -9.78 24.56 27.06
C THR A 272 -10.22 24.35 25.61
N GLY A 273 -9.36 23.79 24.76
CA GLY A 273 -9.57 23.70 23.32
C GLY A 273 -9.26 25.00 22.57
N ASP A 274 -8.81 26.05 23.26
CA ASP A 274 -8.49 27.33 22.63
C ASP A 274 -7.25 27.22 21.73
N VAL A 275 -7.28 27.91 20.59
CA VAL A 275 -6.11 28.03 19.72
C VAL A 275 -5.13 29.03 20.35
N ILE A 276 -3.93 28.57 20.67
CA ILE A 276 -2.85 29.36 21.28
C ILE A 276 -2.14 30.18 20.19
N TRP A 277 -1.74 29.53 19.11
CA TRP A 277 -1.12 30.17 17.95
C TRP A 277 -1.39 29.37 16.67
N LYS A 278 -1.18 30.01 15.52
CA LYS A 278 -1.22 29.40 14.18
C LYS A 278 0.10 29.68 13.45
N LEU A 279 0.62 28.69 12.72
CA LEU A 279 1.81 28.81 11.87
C LEU A 279 1.41 28.59 10.41
N GLY A 280 1.79 29.51 9.53
CA GLY A 280 1.41 29.48 8.12
C GLY A 280 -0.03 29.94 7.83
N GLY A 281 -0.45 29.85 6.58
CA GLY A 281 -1.78 30.25 6.10
C GLY A 281 -2.13 31.73 6.33
N LYS A 282 -3.41 32.08 6.15
CA LYS A 282 -3.89 33.47 6.22
C LYS A 282 -3.83 34.12 7.61
N GLN A 283 -3.73 33.32 8.67
CA GLN A 283 -3.76 33.77 10.08
C GLN A 283 -2.47 33.40 10.83
N ASN A 284 -1.33 33.44 10.14
CA ASN A 284 -0.02 33.16 10.71
C ASN A 284 0.31 34.09 11.89
N SER A 285 0.82 33.52 12.98
CA SER A 285 1.17 34.23 14.21
C SER A 285 2.66 34.58 14.32
N PHE A 286 3.52 34.06 13.43
CA PHE A 286 4.98 34.14 13.55
C PHE A 286 5.63 35.07 12.52
N GLU A 287 6.61 35.86 12.92
CA GLU A 287 7.54 36.51 11.98
C GLU A 287 8.51 35.47 11.40
N ASP A 288 8.54 35.35 10.08
CA ASP A 288 9.43 34.44 9.37
C ASP A 288 10.84 35.04 9.25
N LEU A 289 11.86 34.29 9.67
CA LEU A 289 13.26 34.72 9.67
C LEU A 289 14.06 34.22 8.45
N ASN A 290 13.39 33.60 7.46
CA ASN A 290 13.99 32.92 6.31
C ASN A 290 13.28 33.30 4.99
N ASP A 291 12.94 34.58 4.82
CA ASP A 291 12.31 35.11 3.59
C ASP A 291 11.02 34.37 3.18
N GLY A 292 10.25 33.88 4.17
CA GLY A 292 9.01 33.14 3.99
C GLY A 292 9.18 31.62 3.99
N ALA A 293 10.40 31.09 3.94
CA ALA A 293 10.63 29.65 3.80
C ALA A 293 10.14 28.82 5.00
N ALA A 294 9.99 29.40 6.19
CA ALA A 294 9.47 28.73 7.37
C ALA A 294 7.93 28.72 7.43
N THR A 295 7.25 29.61 6.69
CA THR A 295 5.81 29.84 6.80
C THR A 295 5.03 29.68 5.49
N ASN A 296 5.72 29.52 4.35
CA ASN A 296 5.11 29.41 3.02
C ASN A 296 4.76 27.97 2.60
N PHE A 297 4.90 26.99 3.50
CA PHE A 297 4.45 25.63 3.23
C PHE A 297 2.95 25.61 2.93
N SER A 298 2.50 24.67 2.09
CA SER A 298 1.09 24.56 1.75
C SER A 298 0.65 23.14 1.48
N TRP A 299 -0.62 22.87 1.76
CA TRP A 299 -1.23 21.53 1.64
C TRP A 299 -0.46 20.44 2.41
N GLN A 300 0.27 20.85 3.45
CA GLN A 300 1.28 20.07 4.17
C GLN A 300 0.70 18.91 4.96
N HIS A 301 1.51 17.89 5.20
CA HIS A 301 1.16 16.69 5.96
C HIS A 301 2.17 16.39 7.08
N HIS A 302 1.75 15.55 8.02
CA HIS A 302 2.61 14.92 9.03
C HIS A 302 3.42 15.91 9.87
N ALA A 303 2.75 16.92 10.43
CA ALA A 303 3.35 17.83 11.38
C ALA A 303 3.62 17.13 12.72
N ARG A 304 4.84 17.27 13.25
CA ARG A 304 5.29 16.63 14.49
C ARG A 304 6.18 17.55 15.30
N PHE A 305 6.04 17.52 16.63
CA PHE A 305 7.02 18.11 17.53
C PHE A 305 8.32 17.32 17.49
N GLN A 306 9.44 18.02 17.40
CA GLN A 306 10.78 17.44 17.35
C GLN A 306 11.55 17.79 18.61
N VAL A 307 11.12 17.20 19.74
CA VAL A 307 11.63 17.52 21.09
C VAL A 307 13.15 17.37 21.26
N GLN A 308 13.80 16.58 20.40
CA GLN A 308 15.25 16.43 20.39
C GLN A 308 16.01 17.68 19.89
N TYR A 309 15.32 18.61 19.24
CA TYR A 309 15.84 19.91 18.80
C TYR A 309 15.31 21.07 19.65
N ASP A 310 14.47 20.81 20.66
CA ASP A 310 14.01 21.85 21.57
C ASP A 310 15.20 22.43 22.36
N THR A 311 15.21 23.74 22.53
CA THR A 311 16.14 24.45 23.42
C THR A 311 15.41 24.90 24.69
N ASN A 312 16.10 25.66 25.55
CA ASN A 312 15.42 26.27 26.71
C ASN A 312 14.42 27.37 26.32
N SER A 313 14.50 27.91 25.10
CA SER A 313 13.70 29.05 24.63
C SER A 313 12.89 28.75 23.37
N THR A 314 13.28 27.76 22.58
CA THR A 314 12.66 27.44 21.30
C THR A 314 12.26 25.97 21.23
N ARG A 315 11.36 25.66 20.31
CA ARG A 315 10.95 24.28 20.02
C ARG A 315 10.97 24.00 18.53
N ALA A 316 11.11 22.74 18.15
CA ALA A 316 11.16 22.37 16.74
C ALA A 316 9.92 21.62 16.27
N ILE A 317 9.55 21.85 15.02
CA ILE A 317 8.46 21.14 14.32
C ILE A 317 8.98 20.65 12.97
N SER A 318 8.67 19.41 12.63
CA SER A 318 8.88 18.88 11.27
C SER A 318 7.56 18.76 10.53
N LEU A 319 7.57 18.91 9.21
CA LEU A 319 6.42 18.62 8.35
C LEU A 319 6.86 18.17 6.94
N PHE A 320 5.96 17.53 6.23
CA PHE A 320 6.08 17.28 4.79
C PHE A 320 5.31 18.37 4.04
N ASP A 321 6.01 19.24 3.33
CA ASP A 321 5.43 20.34 2.56
C ASP A 321 5.12 19.86 1.15
N ASN A 322 3.84 19.60 0.88
CA ASN A 322 3.37 19.13 -0.42
C ASN A 322 3.55 20.20 -1.50
N SER A 323 3.28 21.48 -1.16
CA SER A 323 3.38 22.65 -2.05
C SER A 323 2.54 22.59 -3.33
N SER A 324 1.69 21.57 -3.47
CA SER A 324 0.75 21.38 -4.57
C SER A 324 -0.55 20.77 -4.06
N ARG A 325 -1.66 21.08 -4.74
CA ARG A 325 -2.97 20.46 -4.50
C ARG A 325 -3.41 19.52 -5.62
N GLY A 326 -2.55 19.28 -6.61
CA GLY A 326 -2.86 18.47 -7.78
C GLY A 326 -3.45 19.28 -8.93
N GLN A 327 -4.42 18.69 -9.63
CA GLN A 327 -4.96 19.23 -10.88
C GLN A 327 -5.41 20.70 -10.76
N GLY A 328 -5.02 21.52 -11.73
CA GLY A 328 -5.38 22.94 -11.77
C GLY A 328 -4.55 23.85 -10.84
N ALA A 329 -3.53 23.31 -10.17
CA ALA A 329 -2.55 24.08 -9.41
C ALA A 329 -1.13 23.89 -9.95
N PRO A 330 -0.19 24.80 -9.62
CA PRO A 330 1.23 24.59 -9.92
C PRO A 330 1.76 23.28 -9.32
N GLU A 331 2.56 22.56 -10.10
CA GLU A 331 3.29 21.37 -9.66
C GLU A 331 4.62 21.78 -9.00
N ASN A 332 4.54 22.41 -7.83
CA ASN A 332 5.74 22.73 -7.08
C ASN A 332 6.32 21.46 -6.44
N PRO A 333 7.64 21.29 -6.44
CA PRO A 333 8.27 20.15 -5.77
C PRO A 333 7.96 20.13 -4.27
N SER A 334 7.75 18.94 -3.72
CA SER A 334 7.55 18.74 -2.29
C SER A 334 8.90 18.66 -1.54
N ARG A 335 8.91 19.07 -0.27
CA ARG A 335 10.09 19.01 0.61
C ARG A 335 9.76 18.49 2.00
N GLY A 336 10.76 17.96 2.69
CA GLY A 336 10.75 17.91 4.14
C GLY A 336 11.18 19.25 4.73
N LEU A 337 10.54 19.71 5.80
CA LEU A 337 10.83 20.99 6.42
C LEU A 337 10.93 20.83 7.94
N LEU A 338 12.05 21.28 8.51
CA LEU A 338 12.28 21.34 9.96
C LEU A 338 12.39 22.82 10.37
N ILE A 339 11.52 23.25 11.27
CA ILE A 339 11.32 24.65 11.66
C ILE A 339 11.58 24.79 13.17
N GLU A 340 12.33 25.81 13.56
CA GLU A 340 12.43 26.29 14.92
C GLU A 340 11.39 27.39 15.18
N LEU A 341 10.69 27.31 16.31
CA LEU A 341 9.74 28.31 16.78
C LEU A 341 10.21 28.90 18.11
N ASP A 342 10.21 30.23 18.18
CA ASP A 342 10.28 31.00 19.42
C ASP A 342 8.87 31.48 19.76
N GLU A 343 8.24 30.85 20.76
CA GLU A 343 6.87 31.19 21.21
C GLU A 343 6.83 32.47 22.08
N GLU A 344 7.97 32.98 22.55
CA GLU A 344 8.05 34.23 23.34
C GLU A 344 8.13 35.45 22.41
N HIS A 345 8.99 35.37 21.39
CA HIS A 345 9.18 36.43 20.39
C HIS A 345 8.26 36.27 19.18
N MET A 346 7.56 35.14 19.07
CA MET A 346 6.71 34.79 17.94
C MET A 346 7.48 34.84 16.60
N THR A 347 8.64 34.18 16.55
CA THR A 347 9.44 34.06 15.33
C THR A 347 9.58 32.60 14.88
N ALA A 348 9.63 32.37 13.57
CA ALA A 348 9.84 31.06 12.97
C ALA A 348 11.08 31.08 12.07
N ALA A 349 11.95 30.08 12.21
CA ALA A 349 13.16 29.94 11.41
C ALA A 349 13.31 28.53 10.84
N VAL A 350 13.84 28.40 9.64
CA VAL A 350 14.18 27.10 9.05
C VAL A 350 15.44 26.57 9.70
N ILE A 351 15.37 25.37 10.27
CA ILE A 351 16.54 24.59 10.69
C ILE A 351 17.13 23.87 9.48
N GLN A 352 16.28 23.17 8.71
CA GLN A 352 16.70 22.42 7.54
C GLN A 352 15.55 22.17 6.55
N GLU A 353 15.90 22.11 5.27
CA GLU A 353 15.03 21.66 4.18
C GLU A 353 15.60 20.40 3.53
N TYR A 354 14.72 19.47 3.15
CA TYR A 354 15.08 18.21 2.52
C TYR A 354 14.45 18.13 1.14
N TRP A 355 15.27 18.37 0.11
CA TRP A 355 14.85 18.43 -1.29
C TRP A 355 15.31 17.18 -2.05
N ASN A 356 14.42 16.55 -2.81
CA ASN A 356 14.83 15.45 -3.68
C ASN A 356 15.69 15.98 -4.85
N PRO A 357 16.87 15.40 -5.14
CA PRO A 357 17.68 15.79 -6.29
C PRO A 357 16.94 15.71 -7.63
N LYS A 358 16.02 14.75 -7.78
CA LYS A 358 15.04 14.72 -8.86
C LYS A 358 13.71 15.18 -8.28
N PRO A 359 13.25 16.41 -8.57
CA PRO A 359 12.05 16.96 -7.95
C PRO A 359 10.83 16.03 -8.09
N ILE A 360 10.19 15.72 -6.96
CA ILE A 360 8.91 14.99 -6.90
C ILE A 360 7.86 15.97 -6.36
N SER A 361 6.78 16.15 -7.11
CA SER A 361 5.60 16.90 -6.67
C SER A 361 4.53 15.91 -6.19
N SER A 362 4.27 15.90 -4.89
CA SER A 362 3.24 15.06 -4.27
C SER A 362 2.03 15.92 -3.89
N GLN A 363 0.93 15.75 -4.63
CA GLN A 363 -0.29 16.55 -4.46
C GLN A 363 -1.02 16.35 -3.12
N SER A 364 -0.81 15.22 -2.44
CA SER A 364 -1.42 14.88 -1.16
C SER A 364 -0.56 13.87 -0.40
N GLN A 365 -0.90 13.67 0.88
CA GLN A 365 -0.31 12.65 1.75
C GLN A 365 1.19 12.88 1.98
N GLY A 366 1.88 11.88 2.52
CA GLY A 366 3.31 11.93 2.75
C GLY A 366 3.68 12.09 4.23
N SER A 367 4.96 11.85 4.50
CA SER A 367 5.52 11.87 5.85
C SER A 367 6.95 12.35 5.84
N MET A 368 7.35 12.97 6.94
CA MET A 368 8.75 13.20 7.32
C MET A 368 8.99 12.54 8.68
N GLN A 369 9.98 11.67 8.76
CA GLN A 369 10.38 10.99 9.99
C GLN A 369 11.86 11.24 10.25
N LEU A 370 12.19 11.74 11.44
CA LEU A 370 13.56 11.81 11.93
C LEU A 370 13.90 10.50 12.66
N LEU A 371 15.04 9.91 12.33
CA LEU A 371 15.51 8.66 12.93
C LEU A 371 16.51 8.93 14.05
N GLU A 372 16.67 7.98 14.97
CA GLU A 372 17.60 8.10 16.12
C GLU A 372 19.07 8.26 15.69
N ASN A 373 19.44 7.75 14.51
CA ASN A 373 20.79 7.90 13.94
C ASN A 373 21.02 9.29 13.32
N GLY A 374 20.02 10.17 13.30
CA GLY A 374 20.06 11.50 12.71
C GLY A 374 19.64 11.56 11.24
N ASN A 375 19.40 10.43 10.57
CA ASN A 375 18.88 10.43 9.22
C ASN A 375 17.41 10.85 9.19
N VAL A 376 16.94 11.27 8.01
CA VAL A 376 15.57 11.73 7.78
C VAL A 376 14.95 10.94 6.64
N VAL A 377 13.77 10.36 6.86
CA VAL A 377 13.01 9.64 5.83
C VAL A 377 11.82 10.49 5.39
N LEU A 378 11.73 10.76 4.09
CA LEU A 378 10.56 11.34 3.45
C LEU A 378 9.78 10.25 2.69
N GLY A 379 8.52 10.04 3.06
CA GLY A 379 7.57 9.28 2.25
C GLY A 379 6.78 10.21 1.35
N TYR A 380 6.75 9.94 0.04
CA TYR A 380 6.11 10.84 -0.94
C TYR A 380 4.61 10.61 -1.14
N GLY A 381 3.95 9.86 -0.24
CA GLY A 381 2.50 9.78 -0.18
C GLY A 381 1.86 9.26 -1.46
N TYR A 382 1.18 10.15 -2.18
CA TYR A 382 0.51 9.90 -3.46
C TYR A 382 1.45 9.45 -4.60
N ASN A 383 2.77 9.47 -4.38
CA ASN A 383 3.77 8.92 -5.27
C ASN A 383 4.42 7.69 -4.65
N ALA A 384 4.64 6.65 -5.45
CA ALA A 384 5.19 5.36 -5.02
C ALA A 384 6.70 5.40 -4.70
N ALA A 385 7.12 6.33 -3.84
CA ALA A 385 8.51 6.58 -3.51
C ALA A 385 8.73 6.99 -2.05
N TRP A 386 9.94 6.72 -1.56
CA TRP A 386 10.48 7.35 -0.36
C TRP A 386 11.97 7.66 -0.54
N MET A 387 12.47 8.58 0.27
CA MET A 387 13.86 9.04 0.24
C MET A 387 14.42 9.17 1.66
N GLU A 388 15.62 8.65 1.90
CA GLU A 388 16.38 8.85 3.12
C GLU A 388 17.51 9.87 2.89
N PHE A 389 17.67 10.80 3.83
CA PHE A 389 18.69 11.85 3.84
C PHE A 389 19.53 11.77 5.10
N THR A 390 20.74 12.33 5.05
CA THR A 390 21.48 12.69 6.28
C THR A 390 20.77 13.84 7.02
N ALA A 391 21.18 14.12 8.26
CA ALA A 391 20.67 15.26 9.03
C ALA A 391 20.83 16.61 8.30
N ASP A 392 21.93 16.77 7.57
CA ASP A 392 22.30 17.96 6.79
C ASP A 392 21.69 18.01 5.37
N GLY A 393 20.83 17.06 5.02
CA GLY A 393 20.05 17.11 3.77
C GLY A 393 20.69 16.43 2.57
N GLU A 394 21.76 15.67 2.76
CA GLU A 394 22.40 14.92 1.68
C GLU A 394 21.63 13.64 1.35
N PRO A 395 21.40 13.33 0.06
CA PRO A 395 20.63 12.17 -0.36
C PRO A 395 21.36 10.85 -0.08
N LEU A 396 20.71 9.89 0.59
CA LEU A 396 21.26 8.57 0.91
C LEU A 396 20.64 7.43 0.10
N CYS A 397 19.32 7.26 0.21
CA CYS A 397 18.60 6.15 -0.44
C CYS A 397 17.25 6.58 -0.98
N GLU A 398 17.05 6.45 -2.28
CA GLU A 398 15.77 6.70 -2.94
C GLU A 398 15.25 5.37 -3.46
N VAL A 399 14.01 5.04 -3.08
CA VAL A 399 13.40 3.77 -3.41
C VAL A 399 12.01 3.99 -3.96
N HIS A 400 11.73 3.34 -5.09
CA HIS A 400 10.43 3.38 -5.75
C HIS A 400 9.78 1.99 -5.69
N PHE A 401 8.51 1.94 -5.33
CA PHE A 401 7.66 0.74 -5.34
C PHE A 401 6.56 0.78 -6.41
N GLY A 402 6.65 1.78 -7.30
CA GLY A 402 5.95 1.85 -8.59
C GLY A 402 6.78 2.68 -9.58
N PRO A 403 6.47 2.64 -10.89
CA PRO A 403 7.17 3.40 -11.92
C PRO A 403 6.97 4.91 -11.75
N ASP A 404 8.04 5.69 -11.92
CA ASP A 404 7.96 7.16 -11.86
C ASP A 404 7.15 7.77 -13.01
N SER A 405 6.99 7.05 -14.13
CA SER A 405 6.07 7.43 -15.21
C SER A 405 4.58 7.43 -14.80
N GLN A 406 4.25 6.84 -13.65
CA GLN A 406 2.89 6.79 -13.10
C GLN A 406 2.73 7.65 -11.83
N PHE A 407 3.75 8.41 -11.44
CA PHE A 407 3.62 9.38 -10.36
C PHE A 407 2.49 10.37 -10.68
N SER A 408 1.76 10.79 -9.65
CA SER A 408 0.55 11.62 -9.75
C SER A 408 -0.67 10.98 -10.43
N HIS A 409 -0.65 9.70 -10.79
CA HIS A 409 -1.77 9.00 -11.45
C HIS A 409 -2.50 7.98 -10.55
N GLY A 410 -2.22 7.95 -9.25
CA GLY A 410 -2.94 7.10 -8.29
C GLY A 410 -2.78 5.58 -8.47
N GLN A 411 -1.83 5.14 -9.32
CA GLN A 411 -1.69 3.73 -9.68
C GLN A 411 -1.18 2.86 -8.53
N ALA A 412 -0.14 3.34 -7.85
CA ALA A 412 0.41 2.75 -6.65
C ALA A 412 0.87 3.90 -5.74
N LEU A 413 0.54 3.81 -4.46
CA LEU A 413 0.88 4.80 -3.45
C LEU A 413 0.83 4.19 -2.06
N SER A 414 1.38 4.90 -1.07
CA SER A 414 1.26 4.56 0.35
C SER A 414 1.11 5.87 1.11
N TYR A 415 0.06 5.99 1.93
CA TYR A 415 -0.28 7.26 2.59
C TYR A 415 0.91 7.87 3.34
N ARG A 416 1.66 7.01 4.04
CA ARG A 416 2.94 7.32 4.67
C ARG A 416 3.90 6.14 4.51
N VAL A 417 5.18 6.40 4.72
CA VAL A 417 6.23 5.39 4.83
C VAL A 417 7.06 5.71 6.07
N PHE A 418 7.41 4.69 6.85
CA PHE A 418 8.19 4.81 8.08
C PHE A 418 9.27 3.75 8.17
N LYS A 419 10.37 4.04 8.85
CA LYS A 419 11.35 3.03 9.30
C LYS A 419 11.16 2.77 10.79
N GLN A 420 11.03 1.50 11.16
CA GLN A 420 10.75 1.07 12.53
C GLN A 420 11.49 -0.22 12.89
N ALA A 421 11.82 -0.35 14.18
CA ALA A 421 12.24 -1.62 14.74
C ALA A 421 11.00 -2.50 14.96
N TRP A 422 11.07 -3.76 14.54
CA TRP A 422 9.98 -4.72 14.72
C TRP A 422 10.52 -6.10 15.06
N VAL A 423 9.84 -6.81 15.96
CA VAL A 423 10.10 -8.21 16.26
C VAL A 423 8.82 -8.98 15.95
N GLY A 424 8.89 -9.87 14.98
CA GLY A 424 7.79 -10.73 14.58
C GLY A 424 8.06 -12.19 14.95
N LEU A 425 7.12 -12.76 15.70
CA LEU A 425 7.11 -14.10 16.26
C LEU A 425 5.80 -14.80 15.85
N PRO A 426 5.57 -15.04 14.55
CA PRO A 426 4.33 -15.65 14.08
C PRO A 426 4.10 -17.02 14.72
N LEU A 427 2.84 -17.29 15.10
CA LEU A 427 2.43 -18.58 15.69
C LEU A 427 2.18 -19.68 14.63
N THR A 428 2.23 -19.34 13.35
CA THR A 428 2.15 -20.31 12.25
C THR A 428 3.45 -21.08 12.14
N ASN A 429 3.44 -22.24 11.46
CA ASN A 429 4.67 -22.91 11.08
C ASN A 429 5.30 -22.25 9.84
N PRO A 430 6.63 -22.35 9.65
CA PRO A 430 7.26 -22.05 8.37
C PRO A 430 6.57 -22.80 7.22
N ALA A 431 6.31 -22.08 6.13
CA ALA A 431 5.72 -22.63 4.92
C ALA A 431 6.82 -23.17 4.00
N VAL A 432 6.51 -24.22 3.23
CA VAL A 432 7.51 -24.91 2.41
C VAL A 432 6.90 -25.51 1.15
N ALA A 433 7.63 -25.43 0.04
CA ALA A 433 7.28 -26.07 -1.23
C ALA A 433 8.45 -26.87 -1.78
N LEU A 434 8.18 -28.07 -2.30
CA LEU A 434 9.17 -28.94 -2.93
C LEU A 434 9.02 -28.93 -4.45
N SER A 435 10.14 -28.78 -5.15
CA SER A 435 10.21 -28.80 -6.61
C SER A 435 11.50 -29.48 -7.05
N GLY A 436 11.41 -30.74 -7.46
CA GLY A 436 12.59 -31.55 -7.81
C GLY A 436 13.53 -31.72 -6.60
N THR A 437 14.76 -31.24 -6.72
CA THR A 437 15.79 -31.28 -5.65
C THR A 437 15.93 -29.96 -4.91
N GLU A 438 14.89 -29.13 -4.90
CA GLU A 438 14.87 -27.85 -4.18
C GLU A 438 13.68 -27.78 -3.22
N ALA A 439 13.95 -27.25 -2.03
CA ALA A 439 12.92 -26.85 -1.08
C ALA A 439 12.93 -25.32 -0.93
N ALA A 440 11.82 -24.67 -1.23
CA ALA A 440 11.62 -23.26 -0.93
C ALA A 440 10.97 -23.14 0.46
N VAL A 441 11.51 -22.30 1.33
CA VAL A 441 10.98 -22.07 2.69
C VAL A 441 10.82 -20.58 2.98
N SER A 442 9.72 -20.20 3.63
CA SER A 442 9.48 -18.85 4.12
C SER A 442 8.67 -18.89 5.42
N TRP A 443 8.65 -17.78 6.17
CA TRP A 443 7.82 -17.65 7.37
C TRP A 443 7.33 -16.22 7.52
N ASN A 444 6.09 -15.98 7.08
CA ASN A 444 5.51 -14.64 6.99
C ASN A 444 5.54 -13.91 8.34
N GLY A 445 6.42 -12.91 8.44
CA GLY A 445 6.63 -12.09 9.64
C GLY A 445 7.64 -12.62 10.66
N ALA A 446 8.29 -13.76 10.45
CA ALA A 446 9.32 -14.20 11.39
C ALA A 446 10.61 -13.37 11.20
N THR A 447 10.91 -12.47 12.13
CA THR A 447 12.10 -11.60 12.04
C THR A 447 13.35 -12.24 12.64
N GLU A 448 13.17 -13.17 13.58
CA GLU A 448 14.29 -13.76 14.33
C GLU A 448 15.00 -14.92 13.62
N VAL A 449 14.50 -15.38 12.47
CA VAL A 449 15.12 -16.48 11.73
C VAL A 449 16.43 -16.02 11.08
N ALA A 450 17.54 -16.62 11.51
CA ALA A 450 18.86 -16.39 10.94
C ALA A 450 19.33 -17.54 10.04
N THR A 451 18.94 -18.78 10.34
CA THR A 451 19.42 -19.98 9.63
C THR A 451 18.29 -20.99 9.47
N TRP A 452 18.24 -21.61 8.28
CA TRP A 452 17.39 -22.74 7.97
C TRP A 452 18.19 -24.03 7.97
N VAL A 453 17.71 -25.05 8.69
CA VAL A 453 18.37 -26.37 8.77
C VAL A 453 17.46 -27.42 8.15
N LEU A 454 17.91 -28.02 7.05
CA LEU A 454 17.25 -29.16 6.44
C LEU A 454 17.61 -30.42 7.22
N GLN A 455 16.58 -31.17 7.62
CA GLN A 455 16.71 -32.44 8.30
C GLN A 455 15.92 -33.53 7.59
N GLY A 456 16.39 -34.78 7.69
CA GLY A 456 15.74 -35.94 7.10
C GLY A 456 15.58 -37.09 8.08
N ALA A 457 14.55 -37.89 7.86
CA ALA A 457 14.30 -39.09 8.64
C ALA A 457 14.18 -40.32 7.76
N PHE A 458 14.82 -41.41 8.18
CA PHE A 458 14.81 -42.68 7.47
C PHE A 458 13.41 -43.32 7.47
N PRO A 459 13.11 -44.16 6.47
CA PRO A 459 11.93 -45.02 6.50
C PRO A 459 11.89 -45.83 7.80
N ALA A 460 10.69 -46.06 8.35
CA ALA A 460 10.52 -46.86 9.56
C ALA A 460 11.15 -48.26 9.37
N GLY A 461 12.20 -48.56 10.15
CA GLY A 461 12.94 -49.83 10.10
C GLY A 461 14.38 -49.72 9.59
N GLU A 462 14.73 -48.63 8.89
CA GLU A 462 16.13 -48.28 8.61
C GLU A 462 16.64 -47.34 9.70
N LYS A 463 17.76 -47.70 10.35
CA LYS A 463 18.40 -46.85 11.34
C LYS A 463 19.61 -46.15 10.73
N ALA A 464 19.82 -44.91 11.16
CA ALA A 464 21.07 -44.16 11.03
C ALA A 464 22.29 -45.09 11.11
N GLY A 465 23.05 -45.15 10.01
CA GLY A 465 24.31 -45.89 10.00
C GLY A 465 25.27 -45.22 10.97
N LYS A 466 25.61 -45.87 12.09
CA LYS A 466 26.69 -45.40 12.95
C LYS A 466 27.98 -45.35 12.14
N GLU A 467 28.50 -44.16 11.86
CA GLU A 467 29.91 -44.03 11.52
C GLU A 467 30.75 -44.58 12.68
N ASN A 468 31.70 -45.44 12.33
CA ASN A 468 32.58 -46.13 13.26
C ASN A 468 33.54 -45.14 13.95
N GLY A 469 33.11 -44.57 15.07
CA GLY A 469 33.98 -43.99 16.08
C GLY A 469 34.00 -44.90 17.32
N GLU A 470 35.12 -45.57 17.55
CA GLU A 470 35.35 -46.34 18.78
C GLU A 470 35.22 -45.42 20.02
N ASN A 471 34.54 -45.94 21.04
CA ASN A 471 34.34 -45.40 22.40
C ASN A 471 33.26 -44.33 22.62
N GLY A 472 32.04 -44.80 22.92
CA GLY A 472 31.02 -43.98 23.59
C GLY A 472 29.75 -44.78 23.89
N PHE A 473 29.50 -45.03 25.16
CA PHE A 473 28.36 -45.80 25.68
C PHE A 473 27.02 -45.11 25.34
N VAL A 474 26.24 -45.61 24.37
CA VAL A 474 24.87 -45.13 24.13
C VAL A 474 23.88 -46.12 24.73
N ARG A 475 23.23 -45.71 25.83
CA ARG A 475 22.09 -46.42 26.42
C ARG A 475 20.93 -46.42 25.41
N ARG A 476 20.50 -47.61 25.02
CA ARG A 476 19.18 -47.86 24.45
C ARG A 476 18.12 -47.55 25.51
N PHE A 477 17.22 -46.62 25.22
CA PHE A 477 15.87 -46.67 25.75
C PHE A 477 14.91 -46.86 24.57
N ALA A 478 14.08 -47.88 24.67
CA ALA A 478 12.98 -48.12 23.77
C ALA A 478 11.72 -47.57 24.41
N SER A 479 11.11 -46.55 23.82
CA SER A 479 9.67 -46.26 23.87
C SER A 479 9.39 -44.99 23.07
N THR A 480 8.26 -44.99 22.37
CA THR A 480 7.66 -43.98 21.48
C THR A 480 8.29 -43.82 20.09
N GLU A 481 7.41 -43.78 19.08
CA GLU A 481 7.68 -43.59 17.66
C GLU A 481 8.26 -42.18 17.37
N GLU A 482 9.33 -41.79 18.06
CA GLU A 482 10.05 -40.57 17.72
C GLU A 482 10.85 -40.83 16.45
N VAL A 483 10.38 -40.24 15.36
CA VAL A 483 11.10 -40.17 14.10
C VAL A 483 12.40 -39.40 14.37
N GLU A 484 13.54 -40.10 14.43
CA GLU A 484 14.86 -39.47 14.56
C GLU A 484 15.20 -38.73 13.25
N PHE A 485 15.52 -37.44 13.38
CA PHE A 485 15.90 -36.58 12.27
C PHE A 485 17.42 -36.37 12.27
N GLU A 486 18.06 -36.62 11.13
CA GLU A 486 19.46 -36.30 10.89
C GLU A 486 19.61 -34.94 10.21
N PHE A 487 20.69 -34.24 10.55
CA PHE A 487 21.11 -33.02 9.88
C PHE A 487 21.54 -33.34 8.44
N ILE A 488 21.05 -32.56 7.48
CA ILE A 488 21.46 -32.65 6.07
C ILE A 488 22.30 -31.43 5.68
N SER A 489 21.73 -30.23 5.86
CA SER A 489 22.37 -28.97 5.50
C SER A 489 21.84 -27.81 6.34
N ALA A 490 22.62 -26.74 6.41
CA ALA A 490 22.20 -25.46 6.97
C ALA A 490 22.52 -24.35 5.97
N VAL A 491 21.58 -23.43 5.77
CA VAL A 491 21.76 -22.24 4.93
C VAL A 491 21.31 -20.99 5.68
N PRO A 492 22.01 -19.85 5.53
CA PRO A 492 21.52 -18.59 6.07
C PRO A 492 20.22 -18.18 5.39
N ARG A 493 19.37 -17.46 6.11
CA ARG A 493 18.21 -16.79 5.50
C ARG A 493 18.71 -15.69 4.54
N THR A 494 18.20 -15.66 3.31
CA THR A 494 18.62 -14.70 2.27
C THR A 494 17.58 -13.63 1.93
N GLY A 495 16.36 -13.72 2.49
CA GLY A 495 15.24 -12.80 2.26
C GLY A 495 13.93 -13.35 2.85
N PHE A 496 12.80 -13.11 2.21
CA PHE A 496 11.51 -13.75 2.53
C PHE A 496 11.54 -15.25 2.27
N GLU A 497 11.95 -15.66 1.06
CA GLU A 497 11.99 -17.05 0.62
C GLU A 497 13.44 -17.50 0.41
N THR A 498 13.82 -18.57 1.10
CA THR A 498 15.15 -19.19 0.96
C THR A 498 15.03 -20.52 0.24
N ILE A 499 15.90 -20.76 -0.75
CA ILE A 499 15.96 -22.00 -1.51
C ILE A 499 17.05 -22.90 -0.93
N ILE A 500 16.65 -24.11 -0.52
CA ILE A 500 17.54 -25.11 0.06
C ILE A 500 17.67 -26.29 -0.91
N PRO A 501 18.89 -26.61 -1.38
CA PRO A 501 19.13 -27.82 -2.13
C PRO A 501 18.87 -29.07 -1.29
N VAL A 502 18.10 -30.01 -1.83
CA VAL A 502 17.83 -31.33 -1.23
C VAL A 502 18.67 -32.37 -1.97
N PRO A 503 19.61 -33.06 -1.31
CA PRO A 503 20.45 -34.04 -1.98
C PRO A 503 19.60 -35.21 -2.54
N PRO A 504 19.67 -35.51 -3.86
CA PRO A 504 18.86 -36.58 -4.47
C PRO A 504 19.23 -37.98 -3.96
N GLU A 505 20.46 -38.16 -3.48
CA GLU A 505 20.92 -39.42 -2.89
C GLU A 505 20.46 -39.64 -1.44
N ALA A 506 19.70 -38.70 -0.89
CA ALA A 506 19.28 -38.73 0.49
C ALA A 506 18.27 -39.87 0.71
N ARG A 507 18.67 -40.89 1.48
CA ARG A 507 17.85 -42.08 1.83
C ARG A 507 16.77 -41.80 2.87
N TYR A 508 16.20 -40.60 2.86
CA TYR A 508 15.16 -40.21 3.79
C TYR A 508 13.79 -40.48 3.18
N SER A 509 12.80 -40.77 4.01
CA SER A 509 11.39 -40.85 3.60
C SER A 509 10.63 -39.57 3.95
N LYS A 510 11.14 -38.83 4.93
CA LYS A 510 10.57 -37.56 5.39
C LYS A 510 11.63 -36.49 5.50
N LEU A 511 11.26 -35.26 5.17
CA LEU A 511 12.07 -34.06 5.37
C LEU A 511 11.33 -33.08 6.26
N ARG A 512 12.09 -32.22 6.94
CA ARG A 512 11.59 -30.99 7.55
C ARG A 512 12.67 -29.92 7.53
N ILE A 513 12.26 -28.67 7.58
CA ILE A 513 13.18 -27.54 7.70
C ILE A 513 12.94 -26.88 9.05
N VAL A 514 14.02 -26.71 9.81
CA VAL A 514 14.02 -26.09 11.14
C VAL A 514 14.54 -24.66 11.02
N ALA A 515 13.83 -23.72 11.65
CA ALA A 515 14.24 -22.33 11.80
C ALA A 515 15.08 -22.16 13.07
N LEU A 516 16.25 -21.55 12.95
CA LEU A 516 17.12 -21.19 14.07
C LEU A 516 17.34 -19.68 14.14
N ASP A 517 17.44 -19.18 15.37
CA ASP A 517 17.86 -17.80 15.64
C ASP A 517 19.38 -17.62 15.47
N LYS A 518 19.86 -16.39 15.65
CA LYS A 518 21.30 -16.04 15.58
C LYS A 518 22.18 -16.74 16.62
N MET A 519 21.60 -17.27 17.69
CA MET A 519 22.27 -18.03 18.75
C MET A 519 22.22 -19.55 18.50
N GLY A 520 21.50 -19.99 17.46
CA GLY A 520 21.27 -21.41 17.16
C GLY A 520 20.10 -22.03 17.93
N SER A 521 19.25 -21.24 18.58
CA SER A 521 18.07 -21.72 19.30
C SER A 521 16.96 -22.09 18.33
N PHE A 522 16.21 -23.15 18.65
CA PHE A 522 15.05 -23.59 17.88
C PHE A 522 13.90 -22.57 17.96
N LEU A 523 13.39 -22.13 16.81
CA LEU A 523 12.23 -21.24 16.71
C LEU A 523 10.97 -21.97 16.25
N GLY A 524 11.11 -22.89 15.29
CA GLY A 524 9.99 -23.60 14.68
C GLY A 524 10.45 -24.54 13.58
N ALA A 525 9.52 -25.33 13.03
CA ALA A 525 9.81 -26.23 11.93
C ALA A 525 8.63 -26.33 10.97
N THR A 526 8.91 -26.58 9.70
CA THR A 526 7.88 -26.88 8.71
C THR A 526 7.09 -28.12 9.09
N GLN A 527 5.92 -28.31 8.47
CA GLN A 527 5.28 -29.62 8.44
C GLN A 527 6.22 -30.69 7.84
N LEU A 528 5.99 -31.96 8.19
CA LEU A 528 6.76 -33.07 7.64
C LEU A 528 6.41 -33.27 6.17
N LEU A 529 7.44 -33.31 5.32
CA LEU A 529 7.30 -33.49 3.89
C LEU A 529 7.65 -34.93 3.53
N GLY A 530 6.84 -35.56 2.68
CA GLY A 530 7.23 -36.81 2.04
C GLY A 530 8.37 -36.57 1.05
N TRP A 531 9.41 -37.40 1.10
CA TRP A 531 10.53 -37.34 0.17
C TRP A 531 10.59 -38.62 -0.66
N GLU A 532 10.25 -38.48 -1.93
CA GLU A 532 10.28 -39.55 -2.92
C GLU A 532 10.99 -39.03 -4.19
N PRO A 533 12.34 -38.99 -4.18
CA PRO A 533 13.12 -38.36 -5.24
C PRO A 533 12.82 -38.92 -6.64
N GLU A 534 12.45 -40.21 -6.73
CA GLU A 534 12.08 -40.87 -7.99
C GLU A 534 10.73 -40.41 -8.56
N LYS A 535 9.80 -39.89 -7.73
CA LYS A 535 8.49 -39.37 -8.19
C LYS A 535 8.50 -37.85 -8.40
N MET A 536 9.43 -37.13 -7.77
CA MET A 536 9.54 -35.67 -7.89
C MET A 536 10.15 -35.17 -9.19
N SER A 537 10.66 -36.05 -10.06
CA SER A 537 11.08 -35.66 -11.42
C SER A 537 9.91 -35.25 -12.33
N SER A 538 8.65 -35.33 -11.87
CA SER A 538 7.47 -35.08 -12.70
C SER A 538 6.40 -34.11 -12.15
N GLU A 539 6.44 -33.65 -10.89
CA GLU A 539 5.36 -32.80 -10.32
C GLU A 539 5.85 -31.76 -9.30
N THR A 540 5.20 -30.59 -9.28
CA THR A 540 5.35 -29.53 -8.26
C THR A 540 4.28 -29.73 -7.19
N ALA A 541 4.67 -29.98 -5.93
CA ALA A 541 3.72 -30.12 -4.81
C ALA A 541 3.82 -28.90 -3.87
N VAL A 542 2.72 -28.15 -3.74
CA VAL A 542 2.58 -27.02 -2.81
C VAL A 542 1.80 -27.49 -1.59
N PHE A 543 2.37 -27.35 -0.38
CA PHE A 543 1.70 -27.65 0.88
C PHE A 543 1.44 -26.34 1.64
N SER A 544 0.20 -25.86 1.67
CA SER A 544 -0.20 -24.70 2.47
C SER A 544 -0.67 -25.13 3.86
N GLY A 545 -0.15 -24.48 4.90
CA GLY A 545 -0.35 -24.84 6.30
C GLY A 545 -1.61 -24.26 6.96
N GLU A 546 -2.79 -24.50 6.40
CA GLU A 546 -4.07 -24.23 7.09
C GLU A 546 -4.90 -25.52 7.23
N GLU A 547 -5.08 -26.00 8.46
CA GLU A 547 -6.10 -26.99 8.78
C GLU A 547 -7.48 -26.31 8.74
N LYS A 548 -8.28 -26.62 7.71
CA LYS A 548 -9.72 -26.39 7.77
C LYS A 548 -10.35 -27.54 8.53
N GLU A 549 -10.87 -27.27 9.73
CA GLU A 549 -11.87 -28.12 10.36
C GLU A 549 -13.13 -28.13 9.47
N THR A 550 -13.46 -29.29 8.90
CA THR A 550 -14.76 -29.51 8.27
C THR A 550 -15.52 -30.54 9.09
N GLU A 551 -16.58 -30.07 9.75
CA GLU A 551 -17.62 -30.93 10.32
C GLU A 551 -18.29 -31.76 9.23
N ASP A 552 -18.35 -33.07 9.50
CA ASP A 552 -18.98 -34.10 8.70
C ASP A 552 -20.51 -33.99 8.82
N ASN A 553 -21.18 -33.68 7.71
CA ASN A 553 -22.60 -33.96 7.55
C ASN A 553 -22.84 -34.48 6.13
N GLY A 554 -22.89 -35.81 6.04
CA GLY A 554 -23.09 -36.53 4.80
C GLY A 554 -24.44 -36.24 4.14
N TYR A 555 -24.38 -36.00 2.83
CA TYR A 555 -25.43 -36.37 1.90
C TYR A 555 -24.80 -36.79 0.58
N SER A 556 -24.98 -38.06 0.22
CA SER A 556 -24.60 -38.59 -1.10
C SER A 556 -25.62 -38.14 -2.15
N ALA A 557 -25.15 -37.53 -3.24
CA ALA A 557 -25.84 -37.56 -4.52
C ALA A 557 -24.84 -37.25 -5.65
N GLY A 558 -24.42 -38.28 -6.37
CA GLY A 558 -23.72 -38.11 -7.64
C GLY A 558 -24.73 -37.77 -8.73
N THR A 559 -24.47 -36.72 -9.52
CA THR A 559 -24.93 -36.61 -10.92
C THR A 559 -24.17 -35.50 -11.65
N HIS A 560 -23.80 -35.79 -12.90
CA HIS A 560 -23.13 -34.92 -13.87
C HIS A 560 -23.83 -33.58 -14.08
N ILE A 561 -23.08 -32.48 -14.10
CA ILE A 561 -23.46 -31.23 -14.80
C ILE A 561 -22.24 -30.72 -15.58
N ALA A 562 -22.28 -30.91 -16.90
CA ALA A 562 -21.41 -30.19 -17.82
C ALA A 562 -21.90 -28.73 -17.92
N SER A 563 -21.00 -27.78 -17.69
CA SER A 563 -21.32 -26.35 -17.63
C SER A 563 -21.53 -25.73 -19.04
N PRO A 564 -22.41 -24.72 -19.23
CA PRO A 564 -22.81 -24.17 -20.53
C PRO A 564 -21.73 -23.36 -21.28
N LEU A 565 -20.56 -23.16 -20.67
CA LEU A 565 -19.46 -22.36 -21.21
C LEU A 565 -18.83 -22.96 -22.49
N MET A 566 -18.97 -24.27 -22.72
CA MET A 566 -18.38 -24.93 -23.89
C MET A 566 -19.18 -24.73 -25.20
N PHE A 567 -20.45 -24.33 -25.12
CA PHE A 567 -21.26 -24.06 -26.32
C PHE A 567 -21.11 -22.62 -26.85
N GLY A 568 -20.81 -21.65 -25.97
CA GLY A 568 -20.65 -20.24 -26.37
C GLY A 568 -19.39 -19.98 -27.20
N MET A 569 -18.27 -20.63 -26.86
CA MET A 569 -16.99 -20.46 -27.57
C MET A 569 -16.97 -21.12 -28.96
N GLY A 570 -17.72 -22.21 -29.15
CA GLY A 570 -17.84 -22.88 -30.46
C GLY A 570 -18.62 -22.05 -31.49
N PHE A 571 -19.60 -21.26 -31.03
CA PHE A 571 -20.43 -20.45 -31.92
C PHE A 571 -19.70 -19.19 -32.40
N LEU A 572 -18.92 -18.56 -31.52
CA LEU A 572 -18.11 -17.38 -31.82
C LEU A 572 -16.99 -17.67 -32.83
N THR A 573 -16.34 -18.83 -32.71
CA THR A 573 -15.29 -19.27 -33.64
C THR A 573 -15.85 -19.61 -35.02
N ALA A 574 -17.02 -20.25 -35.10
CA ALA A 574 -17.70 -20.51 -36.37
C ALA A 574 -18.16 -19.21 -37.08
N ALA A 575 -18.67 -18.23 -36.32
CA ALA A 575 -19.12 -16.94 -36.87
C ALA A 575 -17.96 -16.13 -37.46
N VAL A 576 -16.81 -16.09 -36.79
CA VAL A 576 -15.61 -15.40 -37.29
C VAL A 576 -15.09 -16.06 -38.58
N LEU A 577 -15.10 -17.40 -38.66
CA LEU A 577 -14.66 -18.12 -39.87
C LEU A 577 -15.60 -17.88 -41.06
N VAL A 578 -16.91 -17.81 -40.84
CA VAL A 578 -17.90 -17.48 -41.88
C VAL A 578 -17.73 -16.02 -42.35
N PHE A 579 -17.47 -15.09 -41.43
CA PHE A 579 -17.23 -13.68 -41.77
C PHE A 579 -15.95 -13.49 -42.59
N CYS A 580 -14.87 -14.19 -42.22
CA CYS A 580 -13.62 -14.19 -42.99
C CYS A 580 -13.81 -14.81 -44.39
N ALA A 581 -14.54 -15.93 -44.50
CA ALA A 581 -14.85 -16.54 -45.79
C ALA A 581 -15.70 -15.60 -46.68
N TRP A 582 -16.68 -14.90 -46.08
CA TRP A 582 -17.50 -13.92 -46.79
C TRP A 582 -16.69 -12.73 -47.30
N LEU A 583 -15.76 -12.19 -46.51
CA LEU A 583 -14.86 -11.12 -46.94
C LEU A 583 -13.96 -11.55 -48.11
N VAL A 584 -13.42 -12.78 -48.05
CA VAL A 584 -12.61 -13.34 -49.14
C VAL A 584 -13.45 -13.51 -50.40
N CYS A 585 -14.67 -14.02 -50.32
CA CYS A 585 -15.57 -14.11 -51.47
C CYS A 585 -15.95 -12.72 -52.03
N ARG A 586 -16.22 -11.74 -51.16
CA ARG A 586 -16.64 -10.39 -51.56
C ARG A 586 -15.53 -9.61 -52.28
N PHE A 587 -14.27 -9.77 -51.85
CA PHE A 587 -13.14 -9.03 -52.42
C PHE A 587 -12.35 -9.80 -53.48
N ALA A 588 -12.36 -11.13 -53.48
CA ALA A 588 -11.67 -11.93 -54.51
C ALA A 588 -12.50 -12.13 -55.80
N TYR A 589 -13.85 -12.03 -55.74
CA TYR A 589 -14.73 -12.23 -56.91
C TYR A 589 -15.45 -10.95 -57.39
N GLY A 590 -15.25 -9.80 -56.74
CA GLY A 590 -15.86 -8.52 -57.10
C GLY A 590 -15.23 -7.79 -58.29
N SER A 591 -14.19 -8.35 -58.93
CA SER A 591 -13.45 -7.71 -60.03
C SER A 591 -14.03 -7.95 -61.43
N SER A 592 -15.30 -8.37 -61.54
CA SER A 592 -15.98 -8.50 -62.84
C SER A 592 -17.42 -8.01 -62.81
N PHE A 593 -17.63 -6.72 -62.53
CA PHE A 593 -18.81 -5.99 -63.01
C PHE A 593 -18.56 -4.47 -63.08
N LYS A 594 -17.65 -4.06 -63.97
CA LYS A 594 -17.61 -2.70 -64.52
C LYS A 594 -17.83 -2.79 -66.03
N SER A 595 -19.09 -2.80 -66.43
CA SER A 595 -19.48 -2.59 -67.81
C SER A 595 -20.97 -2.26 -67.85
N LEU A 596 -21.32 -0.97 -67.74
CA LEU A 596 -22.35 -0.29 -68.55
C LEU A 596 -22.65 1.10 -67.96
N CYS A 597 -22.32 2.14 -68.75
CA CYS A 597 -22.77 3.54 -68.67
C CYS A 597 -22.29 4.34 -67.44
N LYS A 598 -21.28 5.21 -67.44
CA LYS A 598 -20.80 6.26 -68.38
C LYS A 598 -21.85 7.28 -68.82
N ARG A 599 -21.59 8.54 -68.41
CA ARG A 599 -21.89 9.86 -69.02
C ARG A 599 -23.17 10.56 -68.49
N GLN A 600 -23.09 11.58 -67.62
CA GLN A 600 -22.69 13.01 -67.76
C GLN A 600 -23.90 13.93 -68.01
N GLN A 601 -23.93 15.09 -67.30
CA GLN A 601 -24.85 16.24 -67.38
C GLN A 601 -26.22 16.05 -66.70
N GLY A 602 -26.81 16.98 -65.93
CA GLY A 602 -26.53 18.37 -65.52
C GLY A 602 -27.80 18.94 -64.85
N TYR A 603 -27.70 20.16 -64.30
CA TYR A 603 -28.75 21.07 -63.80
C TYR A 603 -29.16 21.10 -62.30
N GLU A 604 -29.24 22.35 -61.83
CA GLU A 604 -29.70 22.94 -60.56
C GLU A 604 -31.17 22.54 -60.23
N LYS A 605 -31.79 22.73 -59.05
CA LYS A 605 -31.93 23.94 -58.22
C LYS A 605 -32.91 23.67 -57.04
N ASP A 606 -32.74 24.38 -55.91
CA ASP A 606 -33.70 24.81 -54.86
C ASP A 606 -34.82 23.91 -54.30
N GLY A 607 -34.97 23.93 -52.96
CA GLY A 607 -36.27 23.74 -52.30
C GLY A 607 -36.21 23.22 -50.86
N GLN A 608 -36.24 24.14 -49.88
CA GLN A 608 -36.49 23.88 -48.45
C GLN A 608 -37.80 23.10 -48.22
N VAL A 609 -37.92 22.41 -47.07
CA VAL A 609 -39.02 22.53 -46.08
C VAL A 609 -38.75 21.65 -44.84
N TRP A 610 -39.29 22.13 -43.72
CA TRP A 610 -39.11 21.82 -42.30
C TRP A 610 -39.65 20.48 -41.76
N GLN A 611 -39.20 20.18 -40.53
CA GLN A 611 -39.51 19.10 -39.56
C GLN A 611 -41.01 18.92 -39.20
N PRO A 612 -41.41 17.84 -38.49
CA PRO A 612 -41.47 17.84 -37.00
C PRO A 612 -41.04 16.50 -36.34
N VAL A 613 -40.36 16.51 -35.17
CA VAL A 613 -40.89 16.38 -33.79
C VAL A 613 -41.72 15.11 -33.56
N ASP A 614 -41.29 14.22 -32.66
CA ASP A 614 -41.96 14.03 -31.37
C ASP A 614 -41.20 13.09 -30.41
N SER A 615 -41.45 13.32 -29.11
CA SER A 615 -41.44 12.44 -27.92
C SER A 615 -40.30 11.41 -27.75
N GLY A 616 -39.71 11.21 -26.57
CA GLY A 616 -40.21 11.40 -25.22
C GLY A 616 -39.81 10.17 -24.41
N GLU A 617 -39.16 10.45 -23.28
CA GLU A 617 -39.11 9.69 -22.02
C GLU A 617 -38.46 8.29 -21.93
N GLU A 618 -37.54 8.25 -20.95
CA GLU A 618 -37.29 7.22 -19.91
C GLU A 618 -36.78 5.82 -20.33
N LEU A 619 -35.57 5.49 -19.84
CA LEU A 619 -35.36 4.56 -18.71
C LEU A 619 -33.86 4.43 -18.38
N ASP A 620 -33.57 4.69 -17.10
CA ASP A 620 -32.61 4.05 -16.19
C ASP A 620 -31.48 3.16 -16.74
N GLU A 621 -30.25 3.41 -16.27
CA GLU A 621 -29.51 2.60 -15.26
C GLU A 621 -27.98 2.68 -15.46
N LEU A 622 -27.29 2.99 -14.33
CA LEU A 622 -25.95 2.54 -13.91
C LEU A 622 -24.71 2.97 -14.71
N ASP A 623 -23.91 3.83 -14.06
CA ASP A 623 -22.42 3.97 -14.07
C ASP A 623 -22.14 5.30 -13.31
N ASP A 624 -21.22 5.50 -12.36
CA ASP A 624 -19.77 5.24 -12.29
C ASP A 624 -19.30 5.44 -10.82
N LEU A 625 -18.51 4.53 -10.21
CA LEU A 625 -17.04 4.54 -10.06
C LEU A 625 -16.45 5.70 -9.23
N HIS A 626 -15.80 5.30 -8.13
CA HIS A 626 -15.33 6.11 -7.00
C HIS A 626 -14.10 6.98 -7.31
N ASP A 627 -14.17 8.24 -6.84
CA ASP A 627 -13.12 9.25 -6.86
C ASP A 627 -12.07 9.03 -5.75
N LEU A 628 -10.82 8.77 -6.13
CA LEU A 628 -9.68 8.91 -5.24
C LEU A 628 -9.18 10.36 -5.28
N GLU A 629 -9.54 11.13 -4.24
CA GLU A 629 -9.01 12.47 -3.93
C GLU A 629 -8.99 13.48 -5.11
N ALA A 630 -10.17 13.72 -5.69
CA ALA A 630 -10.62 14.87 -6.51
C ALA A 630 -9.55 15.69 -7.27
N GLY A 631 -9.20 15.21 -8.47
CA GLY A 631 -8.80 16.05 -9.60
C GLY A 631 -9.90 15.98 -10.65
N ASP A 632 -10.73 17.01 -10.75
CA ASP A 632 -11.96 16.93 -11.54
C ASP A 632 -11.77 17.32 -13.01
N ARG A 633 -12.42 16.56 -13.91
CA ARG A 633 -12.47 16.81 -15.35
C ARG A 633 -13.60 17.79 -15.68
N ALA A 634 -13.29 18.84 -16.44
CA ALA A 634 -14.29 19.54 -17.25
C ALA A 634 -13.87 19.54 -18.73
N ASN A 635 -14.78 19.05 -19.57
CA ASN A 635 -14.65 18.86 -21.02
C ASN A 635 -14.20 20.11 -21.79
N GLU A 636 -13.41 19.86 -22.84
CA GLU A 636 -13.13 20.81 -23.92
C GLU A 636 -14.43 21.27 -24.61
N SER A 637 -14.58 22.59 -24.72
CA SER A 637 -15.44 23.24 -25.71
C SER A 637 -14.57 24.23 -26.50
N LEU A 638 -14.08 23.78 -27.65
CA LEU A 638 -13.47 24.61 -28.69
C LEU A 638 -14.50 25.60 -29.28
N LEU A 639 -14.00 26.82 -29.56
CA LEU A 639 -14.53 27.90 -30.43
C LEU A 639 -15.33 29.04 -29.76
N LYS A 640 -14.63 30.17 -29.55
CA LYS A 640 -14.92 31.42 -30.30
C LYS A 640 -13.71 32.37 -30.30
N ARG A 641 -13.44 32.91 -31.49
CA ARG A 641 -12.39 33.88 -31.83
C ARG A 641 -12.66 35.27 -31.20
N PRO A 642 -11.63 36.12 -31.05
CA PRO A 642 -11.82 37.51 -30.66
C PRO A 642 -12.30 38.35 -31.86
N GLY A 643 -13.24 39.25 -31.60
CA GLY A 643 -13.61 40.35 -32.47
C GLY A 643 -13.76 41.61 -31.61
N GLU A 644 -12.93 42.60 -31.95
CA GLU A 644 -12.75 43.95 -31.40
C GLU A 644 -11.84 44.11 -30.18
#